data_AF-A0A1V9YTL9-F1
#
_entry.id   AF-A0A1V9YTL9-F1
#
_cell.length_a   1.000
_cell.length_b   1.000
_cell.length_c   1.000
_cell.angle_alpha   90.00
_cell.angle_beta   90.00
_cell.angle_gamma   90.00
#
_symmetry.space_group_name_H-M   'P 1'
#
loop_
_entity.id
_entity.type
_entity.pdbx_description
1 polymer ?
#
loop_
_entity_poly.entity_id
_entity_poly.type
_entity_poly.pdbx_seq_one_letter_code
_entity_poly.pdbx_strand_id
1 'polypeptide(L)'
;HLKHRLEHSIVKLQTQIFVPTAPLLSKDDDIYRIINYLSQTHRSVSRFWIEKAGLIIDAFQIYGLIWQLSQPWPWPSSWLASTRWTVVFNMDFLSFLPNGAGMGMIAPPYSFWGELPSQYWIYALTFAILPYLALLVYQMQLSWWKRRLDSQYLVKSAKLENFFLGIFQVLYLPIGLALMRLYNCMIIADPIDVHASKSVISVDPTALCHGFIHMAMAGGIGIILGVPFLIGFPVLLHRRIKSYGAYFNDEEYEVHLEAKELSYILGISDEYVLMYMQQHASYRLRMMQMPVQICLLKLSLLGIFIFLRSTYPNISNQAMQGTLYFLVLALYFIYRDCKMPFRLASTNNLMIFIDWILLFDAIMVLLSANNVRSALTVASVKVMCLNFVHTWAFIIVGCWCIVLYFSWRHMKLTWPTHFNMPAIVNHAKLVRSWVDTAKKAQELLHKDFVSPSLVKPVDELGDMVKILHSHTEEALKLQHLLHITLHDITLQVQNVFVESSSTTILQASKIDDCIHSFAFELERYREKHSILHPKKRDALFKLRVLHMLSDQHHHNHNDKQKLPSTHEIVDDDIDFVQLTLDVFLHQWINWNPATFLHSEVDNNDQTTLVNVLWYITLQHEPCQTQLIAKVDMFDVKSHWMHIKLAYCSMEPQVHVVAGWLRLNAGSLKIEFLLCKDIESWDLFQSLPHRSPPSRVSLGRIEELINNQSNSLVEWCRVLNDWESWFTYHMKHPPTNIDKKKIKLWYDKYHQYRTLNEK
;
A
#
# COMPACT_ATOMS: atom_id res chain seq x y z
N HIS A 1 -45.74 3.46 18.43
CA HIS A 1 -44.29 3.59 18.14
C HIS A 1 -43.74 2.50 17.20
N LEU A 2 -44.01 1.21 17.44
CA LEU A 2 -43.57 0.12 16.55
C LEU A 2 -44.25 0.17 15.16
N LYS A 3 -45.56 0.46 15.12
CA LYS A 3 -46.33 0.68 13.89
C LYS A 3 -45.75 1.81 13.03
N HIS A 4 -45.31 2.91 13.65
CA HIS A 4 -44.72 4.05 12.95
C HIS A 4 -43.29 3.77 12.42
N ARG A 5 -42.52 2.88 13.09
CA ARG A 5 -41.23 2.38 12.56
C ARG A 5 -41.42 1.35 11.46
N LEU A 6 -42.46 0.51 11.56
CA LEU A 6 -42.84 -0.45 10.51
C LEU A 6 -43.39 0.26 9.29
N GLU A 7 -44.25 1.27 9.45
CA GLU A 7 -44.74 2.11 8.35
C GLU A 7 -43.60 2.89 7.72
N HIS A 8 -42.65 3.45 8.47
CA HIS A 8 -41.48 4.10 7.88
C HIS A 8 -40.55 3.12 7.15
N SER A 9 -40.41 1.87 7.63
CA SER A 9 -39.59 0.83 6.99
C SER A 9 -40.28 0.21 5.78
N ILE A 10 -41.61 0.06 5.82
CA ILE A 10 -42.48 -0.41 4.73
C ILE A 10 -42.63 0.68 3.67
N VAL A 11 -42.66 1.97 4.03
CA VAL A 11 -42.60 3.09 3.07
C VAL A 11 -41.22 3.19 2.44
N LYS A 12 -40.12 2.91 3.17
CA LYS A 12 -38.77 2.75 2.58
C LYS A 12 -38.67 1.54 1.64
N LEU A 13 -39.37 0.45 1.94
CA LEU A 13 -39.46 -0.73 1.07
C LEU A 13 -40.41 -0.50 -0.12
N GLN A 14 -41.54 0.18 0.06
CA GLN A 14 -42.50 0.51 -1.01
C GLN A 14 -41.91 1.55 -1.98
N THR A 15 -41.12 2.51 -1.50
CA THR A 15 -40.37 3.43 -2.38
C THR A 15 -39.20 2.75 -3.10
N GLN A 16 -38.73 1.60 -2.62
CA GLN A 16 -37.74 0.75 -3.31
C GLN A 16 -38.37 -0.31 -4.22
N ILE A 17 -39.69 -0.54 -4.15
CA ILE A 17 -40.39 -1.61 -4.88
C ILE A 17 -41.37 -1.05 -5.93
N PHE A 18 -41.89 0.17 -5.78
CA PHE A 18 -42.70 0.80 -6.82
C PHE A 18 -41.83 1.46 -7.88
N VAL A 19 -41.69 0.75 -9.00
CA VAL A 19 -41.28 1.25 -10.29
C VAL A 19 -42.22 2.39 -10.69
N PRO A 20 -41.74 3.64 -10.88
CA PRO A 20 -42.45 4.56 -11.75
C PRO A 20 -42.30 3.99 -13.16
N THR A 21 -43.40 3.45 -13.70
CA THR A 21 -43.55 3.32 -15.15
C THR A 21 -43.17 4.64 -15.79
N ALA A 22 -42.31 4.55 -16.81
CA ALA A 22 -41.69 5.64 -17.54
C ALA A 22 -42.54 6.93 -17.63
N PRO A 23 -41.91 8.09 -17.41
CA PRO A 23 -42.25 9.28 -18.15
C PRO A 23 -41.08 9.67 -19.06
N LEU A 24 -41.39 9.66 -20.36
CA LEU A 24 -40.80 10.47 -21.43
C LEU A 24 -39.27 10.47 -21.62
N LEU A 25 -38.87 9.67 -22.60
CA LEU A 25 -37.92 10.06 -23.66
C LEU A 25 -37.95 11.59 -23.91
N SER A 26 -36.90 12.30 -23.52
CA SER A 26 -36.47 13.59 -24.11
C SER A 26 -35.19 14.20 -23.49
N LYS A 27 -34.59 13.61 -22.44
CA LYS A 27 -33.34 14.09 -21.80
C LYS A 27 -32.10 13.19 -22.00
N ASP A 28 -32.17 12.23 -22.92
CA ASP A 28 -31.28 11.06 -22.92
C ASP A 28 -29.88 11.26 -23.55
N ASP A 29 -29.62 12.29 -24.37
CA ASP A 29 -28.33 12.39 -25.06
C ASP A 29 -27.12 12.56 -24.12
N ASP A 30 -27.24 13.31 -23.03
CA ASP A 30 -26.15 13.53 -22.07
C ASP A 30 -25.90 12.29 -21.21
N ILE A 31 -26.95 11.53 -20.88
CA ILE A 31 -26.87 10.26 -20.13
C ILE A 31 -26.22 9.18 -20.99
N TYR A 32 -26.64 9.04 -22.25
CA TYR A 32 -26.03 8.10 -23.21
C TYR A 32 -24.57 8.44 -23.49
N ARG A 33 -24.19 9.73 -23.57
CA ARG A 33 -22.80 10.15 -23.73
C ARG A 33 -21.93 9.79 -22.53
N ILE A 34 -22.44 9.95 -21.30
CA ILE A 34 -21.72 9.52 -20.09
C ILE A 34 -21.64 8.02 -20.00
N ILE A 35 -22.71 7.29 -20.27
CA ILE A 35 -22.67 5.82 -20.29
C ILE A 35 -21.68 5.33 -21.34
N ASN A 36 -21.60 5.96 -22.50
CA ASN A 36 -20.56 5.67 -23.50
C ASN A 36 -19.15 6.04 -23.03
N TYR A 37 -18.98 7.15 -22.31
CA TYR A 37 -17.68 7.53 -21.75
C TYR A 37 -17.22 6.58 -20.63
N LEU A 38 -18.15 6.19 -19.75
CA LEU A 38 -17.92 5.20 -18.70
C LEU A 38 -17.71 3.79 -19.28
N SER A 39 -18.38 3.44 -20.38
CA SER A 39 -18.20 2.14 -21.05
C SER A 39 -16.86 2.06 -21.80
N GLN A 40 -16.32 3.19 -22.27
CA GLN A 40 -15.01 3.25 -22.92
C GLN A 40 -13.85 2.86 -22.01
N THR A 41 -13.95 3.05 -20.68
CA THR A 41 -12.81 2.79 -19.79
C THR A 41 -12.59 1.30 -19.49
N HIS A 42 -13.51 0.38 -19.82
CA HIS A 42 -13.48 -1.05 -19.48
C HIS A 42 -13.24 -1.35 -17.97
N ARG A 43 -13.30 -0.35 -17.10
CA ARG A 43 -12.99 -0.46 -15.66
C ARG A 43 -14.26 -0.75 -14.89
N SER A 44 -14.23 -1.80 -14.07
CA SER A 44 -15.33 -2.15 -13.17
C SER A 44 -14.83 -2.20 -11.73
N VAL A 45 -15.62 -1.63 -10.82
CA VAL A 45 -15.41 -1.68 -9.37
C VAL A 45 -16.40 -2.64 -8.70
N SER A 46 -17.51 -2.95 -9.37
CA SER A 46 -18.58 -3.75 -8.76
C SER A 46 -18.09 -5.15 -8.41
N ARG A 47 -18.11 -5.47 -7.11
CA ARG A 47 -17.83 -6.82 -6.58
C ARG A 47 -19.10 -7.55 -6.15
N PHE A 48 -20.28 -7.07 -6.55
CA PHE A 48 -21.57 -7.57 -6.07
C PHE A 48 -21.72 -9.10 -6.11
N TRP A 49 -21.38 -9.72 -7.26
CA TRP A 49 -21.45 -11.18 -7.41
C TRP A 49 -20.22 -11.89 -6.81
N ILE A 50 -19.05 -11.26 -6.90
CA ILE A 50 -17.80 -11.82 -6.39
C ILE A 50 -17.86 -11.99 -4.87
N GLU A 51 -18.44 -11.02 -4.14
CA GLU A 51 -18.65 -11.09 -2.70
C GLU A 51 -19.54 -12.27 -2.30
N LYS A 52 -20.68 -12.44 -2.99
CA LYS A 52 -21.64 -13.51 -2.69
C LYS A 52 -21.06 -14.88 -3.03
N ALA A 53 -20.38 -14.98 -4.17
CA ALA A 53 -19.67 -16.19 -4.54
C ALA A 53 -18.59 -16.54 -3.51
N GLY A 54 -17.83 -15.54 -3.04
CA GLY A 54 -16.83 -15.71 -1.98
C GLY A 54 -17.45 -16.27 -0.68
N LEU A 55 -18.56 -15.70 -0.22
CA LEU A 55 -19.28 -16.20 0.97
C LEU A 55 -19.77 -17.65 0.80
N ILE A 56 -20.33 -17.98 -0.36
CA ILE A 56 -20.82 -19.33 -0.65
C ILE A 56 -19.65 -20.33 -0.70
N ILE A 57 -18.53 -19.95 -1.32
CA ILE A 57 -17.32 -20.78 -1.36
C ILE A 57 -16.80 -21.00 0.05
N ASP A 58 -16.64 -19.94 0.85
CA ASP A 58 -16.17 -20.07 2.24
C ASP A 58 -17.09 -20.96 3.08
N ALA A 59 -18.41 -20.86 2.88
CA ALA A 59 -19.38 -21.70 3.55
C ALA A 59 -19.24 -23.17 3.17
N PHE A 60 -19.14 -23.48 1.88
CA PHE A 60 -18.91 -24.85 1.42
C PHE A 60 -17.55 -25.40 1.84
N GLN A 61 -16.54 -24.54 1.95
CA GLN A 61 -15.22 -24.92 2.45
C GLN A 61 -15.27 -25.33 3.94
N ILE A 62 -15.92 -24.52 4.78
CA ILE A 62 -16.15 -24.83 6.20
C ILE A 62 -17.05 -26.06 6.35
N TYR A 63 -18.12 -26.15 5.57
CA TYR A 63 -19.00 -27.33 5.57
C TYR A 63 -18.26 -28.60 5.12
N GLY A 64 -17.43 -28.51 4.08
CA GLY A 64 -16.60 -29.63 3.62
C GLY A 64 -15.61 -30.09 4.70
N LEU A 65 -15.15 -29.19 5.57
CA LEU A 65 -14.34 -29.56 6.74
C LEU A 65 -15.18 -30.29 7.80
N ILE A 66 -16.41 -29.83 8.06
CA ILE A 66 -17.38 -30.54 8.92
C ILE A 66 -17.66 -31.94 8.36
N TRP A 67 -17.84 -32.05 7.03
CA TRP A 67 -18.07 -33.32 6.35
C TRP A 67 -16.91 -34.30 6.55
N GLN A 68 -15.67 -33.82 6.47
CA GLN A 68 -14.49 -34.66 6.73
C GLN A 68 -14.38 -35.07 8.19
N LEU A 69 -14.65 -34.16 9.12
CA LEU A 69 -14.61 -34.46 10.55
C LEU A 69 -15.77 -35.34 11.03
N SER A 70 -16.88 -35.35 10.31
CA SER A 70 -18.02 -36.22 10.58
C SER A 70 -17.87 -37.65 10.03
N GLN A 71 -16.69 -38.00 9.50
CA GLN A 71 -16.36 -39.39 9.22
C GLN A 71 -16.12 -40.18 10.52
N PRO A 72 -15.29 -39.70 11.47
CA PRO A 72 -15.15 -40.34 12.79
C PRO A 72 -16.30 -40.05 13.76
N TRP A 73 -17.00 -38.92 13.63
CA TRP A 73 -18.22 -38.65 14.41
C TRP A 73 -19.42 -39.17 13.64
N PRO A 74 -20.18 -40.17 14.09
CA PRO A 74 -21.13 -40.87 13.22
C PRO A 74 -22.25 -39.94 12.73
N TRP A 75 -22.03 -39.33 11.57
CA TRP A 75 -23.08 -38.77 10.74
C TRP A 75 -23.67 -39.90 9.89
N PRO A 76 -24.97 -39.83 9.58
CA PRO A 76 -25.61 -40.89 8.80
C PRO A 76 -24.93 -41.05 7.44
N SER A 77 -24.64 -42.29 7.06
CA SER A 77 -23.93 -42.63 5.81
C SER A 77 -24.64 -42.11 4.56
N SER A 78 -25.98 -42.17 4.53
CA SER A 78 -26.79 -41.63 3.44
C SER A 78 -26.63 -40.12 3.26
N TRP A 79 -26.50 -39.38 4.36
CA TRP A 79 -26.25 -37.94 4.34
C TRP A 79 -24.84 -37.63 3.83
N LEU A 80 -23.83 -38.35 4.34
CA LEU A 80 -22.44 -38.19 3.90
C LEU A 80 -22.28 -38.48 2.40
N ALA A 81 -22.94 -39.53 1.89
CA ALA A 81 -22.94 -39.85 0.47
C ALA A 81 -23.58 -38.75 -0.38
N SER A 82 -24.74 -38.23 0.03
CA SER A 82 -25.47 -37.17 -0.67
C SER A 82 -24.71 -35.84 -0.71
N THR A 83 -23.92 -35.54 0.32
CA THR A 83 -23.22 -34.26 0.49
C THR A 83 -21.73 -34.29 0.15
N ARG A 84 -21.21 -35.44 -0.34
CA ARG A 84 -19.81 -35.65 -0.73
C ARG A 84 -19.29 -34.59 -1.72
N TRP A 85 -20.15 -34.09 -2.60
CA TRP A 85 -19.79 -33.08 -3.62
C TRP A 85 -19.28 -31.76 -3.00
N THR A 86 -19.65 -31.43 -1.76
CA THR A 86 -19.19 -30.21 -1.08
C THR A 86 -17.68 -30.18 -0.87
N VAL A 87 -17.03 -31.34 -0.87
CA VAL A 87 -15.59 -31.48 -0.69
C VAL A 87 -14.79 -30.96 -1.91
N VAL A 88 -15.44 -30.76 -3.07
CA VAL A 88 -14.81 -30.13 -4.26
C VAL A 88 -14.32 -28.71 -3.96
N PHE A 89 -15.01 -27.96 -3.09
CA PHE A 89 -14.60 -26.60 -2.72
C PHE A 89 -13.32 -26.57 -1.88
N ASN A 90 -13.00 -27.69 -1.23
CA ASN A 90 -11.74 -27.91 -0.54
C ASN A 90 -10.66 -28.52 -1.45
N MET A 91 -10.96 -28.72 -2.74
CA MET A 91 -10.13 -29.43 -3.72
C MET A 91 -9.63 -30.78 -3.23
N ASP A 92 -10.39 -31.42 -2.34
CA ASP A 92 -10.00 -32.70 -1.75
C ASP A 92 -10.50 -33.86 -2.62
N PHE A 93 -9.74 -34.11 -3.68
CA PHE A 93 -10.00 -35.20 -4.63
C PHE A 93 -9.90 -36.58 -3.99
N LEU A 94 -9.16 -36.71 -2.89
CA LEU A 94 -8.99 -37.97 -2.17
C LEU A 94 -10.32 -38.49 -1.64
N SER A 95 -11.16 -37.58 -1.15
CA SER A 95 -12.51 -37.92 -0.69
C SER A 95 -13.39 -38.51 -1.79
N PHE A 96 -13.06 -38.40 -3.09
CA PHE A 96 -13.78 -39.02 -4.20
C PHE A 96 -13.28 -40.41 -4.61
N LEU A 97 -12.11 -40.81 -4.11
CA LEU A 97 -11.56 -42.14 -4.39
C LEU A 97 -12.37 -43.25 -3.71
N PRO A 98 -12.25 -44.50 -4.19
CA PRO A 98 -12.89 -45.67 -3.55
C PRO A 98 -12.45 -45.84 -2.10
N ASN A 99 -11.16 -45.58 -1.82
CA ASN A 99 -10.57 -45.63 -0.48
C ASN A 99 -10.59 -44.25 0.20
N GLY A 100 -11.48 -43.35 -0.26
CA GLY A 100 -11.42 -41.91 -0.02
C GLY A 100 -12.14 -41.39 1.23
N ALA A 101 -13.16 -42.12 1.69
CA ALA A 101 -13.92 -41.74 2.88
C ALA A 101 -14.62 -42.94 3.52
N GLY A 102 -14.69 -42.94 4.86
CA GLY A 102 -15.31 -44.02 5.62
C GLY A 102 -16.83 -44.12 5.44
N MET A 103 -17.49 -43.05 4.97
CA MET A 103 -18.94 -42.96 4.75
C MET A 103 -19.78 -43.43 5.95
N GLY A 104 -19.32 -43.13 7.17
CA GLY A 104 -19.99 -43.52 8.41
C GLY A 104 -19.79 -44.99 8.82
N MET A 105 -18.86 -45.72 8.21
CA MET A 105 -18.42 -47.03 8.71
C MET A 105 -17.75 -46.91 10.07
N ILE A 106 -18.03 -47.83 11.00
CA ILE A 106 -17.45 -47.82 12.35
C ILE A 106 -15.96 -48.21 12.35
N ALA A 107 -15.56 -49.08 11.41
CA ALA A 107 -14.20 -49.57 11.25
C ALA A 107 -13.89 -49.82 9.76
N PRO A 108 -13.67 -48.76 8.96
CA PRO A 108 -13.25 -48.93 7.58
C PRO A 108 -11.88 -49.62 7.49
N PRO A 109 -11.63 -50.46 6.47
CA PRO A 109 -10.32 -51.10 6.26
C PRO A 109 -9.25 -50.11 5.77
N TYR A 110 -9.62 -48.84 5.59
CA TYR A 110 -8.79 -47.73 5.16
C TYR A 110 -9.10 -46.49 6.02
N SER A 111 -8.26 -45.47 5.97
CA SER A 111 -8.43 -44.21 6.68
C SER A 111 -9.77 -43.52 6.41
N PHE A 112 -10.38 -42.96 7.46
CA PHE A 112 -11.63 -42.20 7.37
C PHE A 112 -11.60 -41.01 6.40
N TRP A 113 -10.41 -40.52 6.05
CA TRP A 113 -10.18 -39.29 5.28
C TRP A 113 -9.50 -39.52 3.92
N GLY A 114 -9.35 -40.77 3.52
CA GLY A 114 -8.78 -41.11 2.24
C GLY A 114 -7.31 -41.52 2.30
N GLU A 115 -6.96 -42.51 1.49
CA GLU A 115 -5.58 -43.00 1.34
C GLU A 115 -5.09 -42.84 -0.10
N LEU A 116 -3.84 -42.40 -0.25
CA LEU A 116 -3.13 -42.37 -1.52
C LEU A 116 -1.74 -43.02 -1.34
N PRO A 117 -1.68 -44.37 -1.34
CA PRO A 117 -0.47 -45.09 -0.98
C PRO A 117 0.70 -44.70 -1.90
N SER A 118 1.86 -44.41 -1.30
CA SER A 118 3.13 -44.02 -1.93
C SER A 118 3.15 -42.72 -2.75
N GLN A 119 2.01 -42.08 -2.99
CA GLN A 119 1.88 -40.91 -3.88
C GLN A 119 1.38 -39.65 -3.16
N TYR A 120 0.95 -39.75 -1.90
CA TYR A 120 0.42 -38.59 -1.16
C TYR A 120 1.42 -37.44 -1.06
N TRP A 121 2.72 -37.74 -0.99
CA TRP A 121 3.76 -36.71 -0.94
C TRP A 121 3.77 -35.81 -2.18
N ILE A 122 3.45 -36.34 -3.37
CA ILE A 122 3.35 -35.57 -4.62
C ILE A 122 2.16 -34.62 -4.53
N TYR A 123 1.02 -35.13 -4.04
CA TYR A 123 -0.18 -34.34 -3.83
C TYR A 123 0.08 -33.17 -2.87
N ALA A 124 0.65 -33.44 -1.69
CA ALA A 124 0.98 -32.42 -0.72
C ALA A 124 2.03 -31.42 -1.24
N LEU A 125 3.07 -31.90 -1.93
CA LEU A 125 4.12 -31.06 -2.52
C LEU A 125 3.56 -30.12 -3.59
N THR A 126 2.61 -30.58 -4.41
CA THR A 126 1.97 -29.76 -5.45
C THR A 126 1.26 -28.55 -4.83
N PHE A 127 0.49 -28.76 -3.77
CA PHE A 127 -0.17 -27.67 -3.04
C PHE A 127 0.85 -26.80 -2.28
N ALA A 128 1.92 -27.38 -1.73
CA ALA A 128 2.96 -26.65 -1.02
C ALA A 128 3.74 -25.69 -1.93
N ILE A 129 4.03 -26.09 -3.17
CA ILE A 129 4.84 -25.31 -4.12
C ILE A 129 4.02 -24.20 -4.80
N LEU A 130 2.69 -24.35 -4.90
CA LEU A 130 1.82 -23.44 -5.65
C LEU A 130 1.98 -21.95 -5.26
N PRO A 131 2.04 -21.56 -3.96
CA PRO A 131 2.36 -20.19 -3.55
C PRO A 131 3.71 -19.68 -4.03
N TYR A 132 4.74 -20.52 -3.98
CA TYR A 132 6.10 -20.16 -4.38
C TYR A 132 6.23 -20.04 -5.90
N LEU A 133 5.52 -20.88 -6.66
CA LEU A 133 5.44 -20.78 -8.11
C LEU A 133 4.76 -19.47 -8.53
N ALA A 134 3.67 -19.09 -7.88
CA ALA A 134 3.01 -17.82 -8.13
C ALA A 134 3.91 -16.62 -7.80
N LEU A 135 4.66 -16.69 -6.70
CA LEU A 135 5.67 -15.66 -6.35
C LEU A 135 6.77 -15.59 -7.42
N LEU A 136 7.26 -16.73 -7.91
CA LEU A 136 8.26 -16.77 -8.98
C LEU A 136 7.72 -16.15 -10.28
N VAL A 137 6.49 -16.51 -10.68
CA VAL A 137 5.82 -15.91 -11.85
C VAL A 137 5.68 -14.39 -11.67
N TYR A 138 5.26 -13.94 -10.49
CA TYR A 138 5.17 -12.51 -10.17
C TYR A 138 6.52 -11.80 -10.33
N GLN A 139 7.60 -12.36 -9.77
CA GLN A 139 8.95 -11.79 -9.85
C GLN A 139 9.50 -11.78 -11.28
N MET A 140 9.27 -12.85 -12.05
CA MET A 140 9.65 -12.92 -13.47
C MET A 140 8.93 -11.85 -14.28
N GLN A 141 7.62 -11.71 -14.07
CA GLN A 141 6.81 -10.73 -14.79
C GLN A 141 7.20 -9.30 -14.42
N LEU A 142 7.44 -9.03 -13.14
CA LEU A 142 7.93 -7.74 -12.65
C LEU A 142 9.29 -7.38 -13.27
N SER A 143 10.22 -8.33 -13.28
CA SER A 143 11.54 -8.16 -13.89
C SER A 143 11.43 -7.91 -15.39
N TRP A 144 10.52 -8.60 -16.07
CA TRP A 144 10.27 -8.42 -17.50
C TRP A 144 9.71 -7.03 -17.82
N TRP A 145 8.72 -6.54 -17.06
CA TRP A 145 8.18 -5.19 -17.25
C TRP A 145 9.21 -4.11 -16.94
N LYS A 146 10.01 -4.27 -15.88
CA LYS A 146 11.11 -3.34 -15.56
C LYS A 146 12.14 -3.25 -16.68
N ARG A 147 12.55 -4.39 -17.25
CA ARG A 147 13.49 -4.42 -18.39
C ARG A 147 12.94 -3.77 -19.65
N ARG A 148 11.61 -3.76 -19.83
CA ARG A 148 10.95 -3.10 -20.96
C ARG A 148 10.70 -1.60 -20.76
N LEU A 149 11.02 -1.05 -19.58
CA LEU A 149 10.73 0.34 -19.22
C LEU A 149 9.24 0.71 -19.44
N ASP A 150 8.34 -0.25 -19.19
CA ASP A 150 6.91 -0.05 -19.35
C ASP A 150 6.41 0.91 -18.26
N SER A 151 5.93 2.10 -18.63
CA SER A 151 5.46 3.11 -17.66
C SER A 151 4.30 2.62 -16.77
N GLN A 152 3.55 1.61 -17.22
CA GLN A 152 2.41 1.05 -16.49
C GLN A 152 2.79 -0.18 -15.64
N TYR A 153 4.08 -0.49 -15.48
CA TYR A 153 4.50 -1.71 -14.78
C TYR A 153 3.97 -1.80 -13.35
N LEU A 154 3.88 -0.67 -12.62
CA LEU A 154 3.35 -0.63 -11.25
C LEU A 154 1.89 -1.06 -11.20
N VAL A 155 1.06 -0.53 -12.10
CA VAL A 155 -0.36 -0.86 -12.18
C VAL A 155 -0.56 -2.32 -12.60
N LYS A 156 0.22 -2.79 -13.58
CA LYS A 156 0.19 -4.20 -14.01
C LYS A 156 0.62 -5.16 -12.89
N SER A 157 1.65 -4.77 -12.12
CA SER A 157 2.11 -5.51 -10.94
C SER A 157 1.04 -5.57 -9.86
N ALA A 158 0.42 -4.44 -9.53
CA ALA A 158 -0.65 -4.41 -8.52
C ALA A 158 -1.89 -5.20 -8.96
N LYS A 159 -2.25 -5.21 -10.25
CA LYS A 159 -3.34 -6.07 -10.79
C LYS A 159 -3.01 -7.55 -10.60
N LEU A 160 -1.80 -7.96 -10.97
CA LEU A 160 -1.36 -9.35 -10.84
C LEU A 160 -1.29 -9.79 -9.36
N GLU A 161 -0.79 -8.92 -8.49
CA GLU A 161 -0.74 -9.19 -7.05
C GLU A 161 -2.15 -9.32 -6.45
N ASN A 162 -3.07 -8.39 -6.76
CA ASN A 162 -4.47 -8.49 -6.31
C ASN A 162 -5.15 -9.78 -6.78
N PHE A 163 -4.86 -10.21 -8.01
CA PHE A 163 -5.35 -11.47 -8.55
C PHE A 163 -4.83 -12.68 -7.76
N PHE A 164 -3.52 -12.73 -7.49
CA PHE A 164 -2.94 -13.79 -6.67
C PHE A 164 -3.48 -13.77 -5.23
N LEU A 165 -3.61 -12.61 -4.61
CA LEU A 165 -4.21 -12.48 -3.27
C LEU A 165 -5.62 -13.08 -3.22
N GLY A 166 -6.46 -12.78 -4.22
CA GLY A 166 -7.82 -13.33 -4.31
C GLY A 166 -7.83 -14.86 -4.50
N ILE A 167 -6.96 -15.38 -5.37
CA ILE A 167 -6.83 -16.84 -5.58
C ILE A 167 -6.37 -17.54 -4.30
N PHE A 168 -5.33 -17.03 -3.63
CA PHE A 168 -4.79 -17.67 -2.44
C PHE A 168 -5.73 -17.59 -1.24
N GLN A 169 -6.62 -16.60 -1.17
CA GLN A 169 -7.68 -16.59 -0.15
C GLN A 169 -8.65 -17.77 -0.33
N VAL A 170 -8.99 -18.13 -1.57
CA VAL A 170 -9.81 -19.31 -1.89
C VAL A 170 -9.02 -20.60 -1.67
N LEU A 171 -7.75 -20.65 -2.10
CA LEU A 171 -6.89 -21.84 -1.97
C LEU A 171 -6.33 -22.04 -0.55
N TYR A 172 -6.54 -21.11 0.38
CA TYR A 172 -5.97 -21.16 1.72
C TYR A 172 -6.33 -22.44 2.48
N LEU A 173 -7.62 -22.79 2.53
CA LEU A 173 -8.08 -24.01 3.20
C LEU A 173 -7.67 -25.28 2.46
N PRO A 174 -7.83 -25.39 1.11
CA PRO A 174 -7.29 -26.52 0.34
C PRO A 174 -5.81 -26.83 0.60
N ILE A 175 -4.96 -25.81 0.52
CA ILE A 175 -3.51 -25.94 0.76
C ILE A 175 -3.28 -26.37 2.21
N GLY A 176 -3.95 -25.72 3.17
CA GLY A 176 -3.88 -26.09 4.58
C GLY A 176 -4.27 -27.56 4.80
N LEU A 177 -5.39 -28.02 4.24
CA LEU A 177 -5.85 -29.41 4.42
C LEU A 177 -4.85 -30.43 3.84
N ALA A 178 -4.32 -30.19 2.65
CA ALA A 178 -3.34 -31.08 2.02
C ALA A 178 -2.07 -31.25 2.87
N LEU A 179 -1.57 -30.14 3.43
CA LEU A 179 -0.37 -30.13 4.26
C LEU A 179 -0.61 -30.73 5.64
N MET A 180 -1.72 -30.35 6.28
CA MET A 180 -1.99 -30.68 7.66
C MET A 180 -2.31 -32.17 7.87
N ARG A 181 -2.81 -32.84 6.84
CA ARG A 181 -2.99 -34.30 6.84
C ARG A 181 -1.69 -35.10 6.95
N LEU A 182 -0.53 -34.52 6.61
CA LEU A 182 0.77 -35.19 6.74
C LEU A 182 1.12 -35.51 8.19
N TYR A 183 0.62 -34.73 9.16
CA TYR A 183 0.94 -34.90 10.58
C TYR A 183 0.09 -35.95 11.28
N ASN A 184 -0.92 -36.46 10.60
CA ASN A 184 -1.91 -37.32 11.22
C ASN A 184 -1.55 -38.80 11.04
N CYS A 185 -1.44 -39.52 12.16
CA CYS A 185 -1.17 -40.96 12.15
C CYS A 185 -2.41 -41.79 12.54
N MET A 186 -2.36 -43.07 12.19
CA MET A 186 -3.33 -44.09 12.59
C MET A 186 -2.63 -45.40 12.91
N ILE A 187 -3.26 -46.23 13.74
CA ILE A 187 -2.73 -47.53 14.12
C ILE A 187 -3.46 -48.60 13.31
N ILE A 188 -2.71 -49.42 12.58
CA ILE A 188 -3.23 -50.53 11.78
C ILE A 188 -2.64 -51.84 12.33
N ALA A 189 -3.46 -52.90 12.42
CA ALA A 189 -2.98 -54.23 12.78
C ALA A 189 -2.04 -54.78 11.70
N ASP A 190 -0.93 -55.41 12.09
CA ASP A 190 0.00 -55.99 11.14
C ASP A 190 -0.65 -57.20 10.45
N PRO A 191 -0.73 -57.25 9.10
CA PRO A 191 -1.32 -58.40 8.41
C PRO A 191 -0.57 -59.72 8.66
N ILE A 192 0.68 -59.65 9.12
CA ILE A 192 1.53 -60.82 9.39
C ILE A 192 1.44 -61.27 10.85
N ASP A 193 1.22 -60.34 11.78
CA ASP A 193 1.12 -60.62 13.22
C ASP A 193 -0.08 -59.88 13.82
N VAL A 194 -1.13 -60.62 14.14
CA VAL A 194 -2.39 -60.11 14.70
C VAL A 194 -2.17 -59.39 16.05
N HIS A 195 -1.07 -59.68 16.75
CA HIS A 195 -0.73 -59.04 18.02
C HIS A 195 0.18 -57.81 17.85
N ALA A 196 0.76 -57.61 16.66
CA ALA A 196 1.55 -56.43 16.35
C ALA A 196 0.68 -55.35 15.71
N SER A 197 0.92 -54.09 16.06
CA SER A 197 0.29 -52.95 15.43
C SER A 197 1.34 -51.96 14.94
N LYS A 198 1.13 -51.44 13.73
CA LYS A 198 2.01 -50.45 13.10
C LYS A 198 1.32 -49.09 13.11
N SER A 199 2.02 -48.08 13.61
CA SER A 199 1.60 -46.69 13.47
C SER A 199 2.05 -46.19 12.09
N VAL A 200 1.09 -45.84 11.25
CA VAL A 200 1.32 -45.35 9.87
C VAL A 200 0.69 -43.98 9.68
N ILE A 201 1.11 -43.27 8.64
CA ILE A 201 0.47 -42.00 8.27
C ILE A 201 -0.94 -42.29 7.75
N SER A 202 -1.92 -41.51 8.18
CA SER A 202 -3.32 -41.77 7.86
C SER A 202 -3.70 -41.57 6.39
N VAL A 203 -2.86 -40.90 5.63
CA VAL A 203 -3.09 -40.64 4.21
C VAL A 203 -2.19 -41.45 3.31
N ASP A 204 -1.15 -42.06 3.88
CA ASP A 204 -0.22 -42.94 3.18
C ASP A 204 0.19 -44.10 4.10
N PRO A 205 -0.53 -45.24 4.04
CA PRO A 205 -0.26 -46.38 4.92
C PRO A 205 1.10 -47.04 4.61
N THR A 206 1.77 -46.69 3.51
CA THR A 206 3.11 -47.21 3.18
C THR A 206 4.22 -46.58 4.01
N ALA A 207 3.95 -45.43 4.63
CA ALA A 207 4.92 -44.70 5.43
C ALA A 207 4.65 -44.89 6.94
N LEU A 208 5.66 -45.37 7.66
CA LEU A 208 5.62 -45.50 9.12
C LEU A 208 5.60 -44.12 9.78
N CYS A 209 4.68 -43.94 10.73
CA CYS A 209 4.64 -42.74 11.56
C CYS A 209 5.95 -42.61 12.35
N HIS A 210 6.43 -41.39 12.51
CA HIS A 210 7.77 -41.04 13.04
C HIS A 210 8.98 -41.68 12.32
N GLY A 211 8.78 -42.41 11.22
CA GLY A 211 9.87 -42.90 10.38
C GLY A 211 10.54 -41.77 9.59
N PHE A 212 11.71 -42.07 8.99
CA PHE A 212 12.47 -41.10 8.21
C PHE A 212 11.64 -40.45 7.09
N ILE A 213 10.85 -41.24 6.36
CA ILE A 213 10.00 -40.75 5.25
C ILE A 213 8.92 -39.79 5.79
N HIS A 214 8.25 -40.14 6.88
CA HIS A 214 7.27 -39.26 7.52
C HIS A 214 7.90 -37.95 7.99
N MET A 215 9.05 -38.02 8.65
CA MET A 215 9.77 -36.82 9.12
C MET A 215 10.23 -35.94 7.95
N ALA A 216 10.69 -36.53 6.86
CA ALA A 216 11.06 -35.80 5.65
C ALA A 216 9.85 -35.11 4.99
N MET A 217 8.70 -35.78 4.90
CA MET A 217 7.47 -35.19 4.35
C MET A 217 6.87 -34.13 5.28
N ALA A 218 6.64 -34.45 6.55
CA ALA A 218 6.07 -33.53 7.52
C ALA A 218 6.99 -32.33 7.77
N GLY A 219 8.30 -32.56 7.94
CA GLY A 219 9.28 -31.50 8.12
C GLY A 219 9.53 -30.68 6.85
N GLY A 220 9.85 -31.33 5.73
CA GLY A 220 10.17 -30.65 4.48
C GLY A 220 8.95 -29.98 3.84
N ILE A 221 7.89 -30.74 3.58
CA ILE A 221 6.70 -30.21 2.89
C ILE A 221 5.83 -29.43 3.87
N GLY A 222 5.56 -29.98 5.06
CA GLY A 222 4.68 -29.36 6.04
C GLY A 222 5.30 -28.12 6.70
N ILE A 223 6.47 -28.26 7.33
CA ILE A 223 7.09 -27.16 8.12
C ILE A 223 7.81 -26.17 7.21
N ILE A 224 8.74 -26.63 6.35
CA ILE A 224 9.59 -25.70 5.57
C ILE A 224 8.78 -24.99 4.48
N LEU A 225 7.91 -25.70 3.75
CA LEU A 225 7.11 -25.08 2.68
C LEU A 225 5.73 -24.59 3.16
N GLY A 226 5.06 -25.37 4.00
CA GLY A 226 3.67 -25.10 4.39
C GLY A 226 3.48 -23.97 5.42
N VAL A 227 4.19 -24.03 6.55
CA VAL A 227 4.03 -23.06 7.66
C VAL A 227 4.31 -21.61 7.23
N PRO A 228 5.36 -21.30 6.44
CA PRO A 228 5.59 -19.94 5.96
C PRO A 228 4.43 -19.39 5.14
N PHE A 229 3.74 -20.21 4.35
CA PHE A 229 2.54 -19.78 3.63
C PHE A 229 1.36 -19.56 4.58
N LEU A 230 1.05 -20.54 5.44
CA LEU A 230 -0.11 -20.48 6.33
C LEU A 230 -0.05 -19.29 7.31
N ILE A 231 1.14 -18.95 7.81
CA ILE A 231 1.30 -17.80 8.71
C ILE A 231 1.60 -16.52 7.91
N GLY A 232 2.44 -16.61 6.88
CA GLY A 232 2.91 -15.46 6.11
C GLY A 232 1.82 -14.81 5.25
N PHE A 233 0.89 -15.59 4.70
CA PHE A 233 -0.17 -15.05 3.83
C PHE A 233 -1.16 -14.14 4.60
N PRO A 234 -1.72 -14.52 5.76
CA PRO A 234 -2.55 -13.61 6.56
C PRO A 234 -1.79 -12.34 7.00
N VAL A 235 -0.50 -12.45 7.34
CA VAL A 235 0.35 -11.31 7.71
C VAL A 235 0.57 -10.37 6.52
N LEU A 236 0.82 -10.92 5.33
CA LEU A 236 0.95 -10.15 4.10
C LEU A 236 -0.35 -9.39 3.79
N LEU A 237 -1.48 -10.09 3.85
CA LEU A 237 -2.80 -9.49 3.60
C LEU A 237 -3.12 -8.39 4.61
N HIS A 238 -2.81 -8.61 5.89
CA HIS A 238 -2.95 -7.58 6.93
C HIS A 238 -2.08 -6.35 6.63
N ARG A 239 -0.82 -6.53 6.23
CA ARG A 239 0.07 -5.42 5.88
C ARG A 239 -0.45 -4.63 4.67
N ARG A 240 -0.95 -5.31 3.64
CA ARG A 240 -1.53 -4.66 2.44
C ARG A 240 -2.82 -3.90 2.74
N ILE A 241 -3.64 -4.40 3.65
CA ILE A 241 -4.87 -3.70 4.06
C ILE A 241 -4.54 -2.53 5.00
N LYS A 242 -3.61 -2.71 5.95
CA LYS A 242 -3.26 -1.69 6.97
C LYS A 242 -2.33 -0.59 6.44
N SER A 243 -1.66 -0.79 5.30
CA SER A 243 -0.92 0.30 4.64
C SER A 243 -1.82 1.44 4.19
N TYR A 244 -3.14 1.23 4.20
CA TYR A 244 -4.14 2.25 3.97
C TYR A 244 -4.53 2.93 5.30
N GLY A 245 -4.53 4.27 5.31
CA GLY A 245 -4.51 5.12 6.52
C GLY A 245 -5.61 4.83 7.57
N ALA A 246 -5.34 5.22 8.82
CA ALA A 246 -6.27 5.04 9.93
C ALA A 246 -7.36 6.12 9.89
N TYR A 247 -8.51 5.79 9.32
CA TYR A 247 -9.72 6.60 9.46
C TYR A 247 -10.31 6.40 10.87
N PHE A 248 -10.80 7.49 11.47
CA PHE A 248 -11.45 7.45 12.78
C PHE A 248 -12.98 7.28 12.69
N ASN A 249 -13.57 7.68 11.56
CA ASN A 249 -15.02 7.67 11.34
C ASN A 249 -15.42 6.73 10.18
N ASP A 250 -16.52 5.99 10.39
CA ASP A 250 -17.08 5.08 9.38
C ASP A 250 -17.58 5.86 8.13
N GLU A 251 -18.11 7.07 8.32
CA GLU A 251 -18.65 7.91 7.21
C GLU A 251 -17.55 8.48 6.33
N GLU A 252 -16.48 9.01 6.92
CA GLU A 252 -15.33 9.56 6.19
C GLU A 252 -14.63 8.48 5.35
N TYR A 253 -14.51 7.28 5.92
CA TYR A 253 -13.99 6.12 5.21
C TYR A 253 -14.86 5.76 4.00
N GLU A 254 -16.20 5.75 4.15
CA GLU A 254 -17.12 5.43 3.06
C GLU A 254 -17.06 6.47 1.94
N VAL A 255 -17.10 7.76 2.27
CA VAL A 255 -17.00 8.86 1.29
C VAL A 255 -15.67 8.79 0.54
N HIS A 256 -14.56 8.54 1.25
CA HIS A 256 -13.27 8.41 0.60
C HIS A 256 -13.22 7.18 -0.32
N LEU A 257 -13.72 6.03 0.13
CA LEU A 257 -13.75 4.80 -0.66
C LEU A 257 -14.56 5.01 -1.94
N GLU A 258 -15.76 5.59 -1.84
CA GLU A 258 -16.59 5.91 -3.00
C GLU A 258 -15.92 6.91 -3.96
N ALA A 259 -15.20 7.91 -3.43
CA ALA A 259 -14.45 8.86 -4.24
C ALA A 259 -13.33 8.18 -5.06
N LYS A 260 -12.60 7.25 -4.46
CA LYS A 260 -11.52 6.49 -5.14
C LYS A 260 -12.08 5.48 -6.14
N GLU A 261 -13.18 4.82 -5.80
CA GLU A 261 -13.94 3.95 -6.69
C GLU A 261 -14.43 4.72 -7.94
N LEU A 262 -15.02 5.89 -7.74
CA LEU A 262 -15.49 6.76 -8.81
C LEU A 262 -14.33 7.24 -9.70
N SER A 263 -13.23 7.66 -9.08
CA SER A 263 -12.03 8.11 -9.80
C SER A 263 -11.41 7.03 -10.67
N TYR A 264 -11.46 5.77 -10.20
CA TYR A 264 -11.03 4.62 -10.99
C TYR A 264 -11.96 4.35 -12.17
N ILE A 265 -13.29 4.39 -11.98
CA ILE A 265 -14.28 4.20 -13.06
C ILE A 265 -14.10 5.26 -14.15
N LEU A 266 -13.92 6.52 -13.77
CA LEU A 266 -13.73 7.65 -14.69
C LEU A 266 -12.35 7.64 -15.39
N GLY A 267 -11.45 6.77 -14.95
CA GLY A 267 -10.09 6.69 -15.49
C GLY A 267 -9.23 7.90 -15.12
N ILE A 268 -9.51 8.54 -13.99
CA ILE A 268 -8.68 9.61 -13.43
C ILE A 268 -7.49 8.97 -12.71
N SER A 269 -7.70 8.05 -11.77
CA SER A 269 -6.61 7.49 -10.97
C SER A 269 -6.61 5.96 -10.95
N ASP A 270 -5.42 5.36 -10.90
CA ASP A 270 -5.20 3.91 -10.74
C ASP A 270 -4.97 3.52 -9.27
N GLU A 271 -5.10 4.46 -8.33
CA GLU A 271 -4.92 4.25 -6.89
C GLU A 271 -5.78 3.12 -6.33
N TYR A 272 -7.00 2.92 -6.84
CA TYR A 272 -7.87 1.82 -6.42
C TYR A 272 -7.17 0.45 -6.50
N VAL A 273 -6.36 0.25 -7.54
CA VAL A 273 -5.61 -1.00 -7.73
C VAL A 273 -4.30 -0.96 -6.94
N LEU A 274 -3.57 0.16 -7.00
CA LEU A 274 -2.27 0.32 -6.35
C LEU A 274 -2.36 0.21 -4.82
N MET A 275 -3.47 0.66 -4.23
CA MET A 275 -3.76 0.60 -2.79
C MET A 275 -4.47 -0.70 -2.36
N TYR A 276 -4.58 -1.70 -3.24
CA TYR A 276 -5.23 -2.98 -2.94
C TYR A 276 -6.68 -2.84 -2.42
N MET A 277 -7.40 -1.78 -2.82
CA MET A 277 -8.78 -1.52 -2.38
C MET A 277 -9.72 -2.66 -2.75
N GLN A 278 -9.42 -3.39 -3.82
CA GLN A 278 -10.13 -4.62 -4.17
C GLN A 278 -10.26 -5.59 -2.99
N GLN A 279 -9.25 -5.74 -2.14
CA GLN A 279 -9.31 -6.69 -1.03
C GLN A 279 -10.28 -6.27 0.08
N HIS A 280 -10.54 -4.96 0.23
CA HIS A 280 -11.28 -4.44 1.39
C HIS A 280 -12.48 -3.54 1.06
N ALA A 281 -12.69 -3.17 -0.20
CA ALA A 281 -13.77 -2.27 -0.65
C ALA A 281 -15.19 -2.82 -0.39
N SER A 282 -15.31 -4.11 -0.14
CA SER A 282 -16.56 -4.78 0.23
C SER A 282 -17.02 -4.49 1.66
N TYR A 283 -16.10 -4.07 2.54
CA TYR A 283 -16.30 -4.03 3.97
C TYR A 283 -16.36 -2.62 4.53
N ARG A 284 -17.10 -2.46 5.63
CA ARG A 284 -17.08 -1.27 6.47
C ARG A 284 -15.76 -1.19 7.25
N LEU A 285 -15.35 0.00 7.66
CA LEU A 285 -14.08 0.27 8.36
C LEU A 285 -13.83 -0.69 9.53
N ARG A 286 -14.82 -0.91 10.42
CA ARG A 286 -14.71 -1.82 11.58
C ARG A 286 -14.38 -3.27 11.23
N MET A 287 -14.71 -3.69 10.01
CA MET A 287 -14.53 -5.06 9.51
C MET A 287 -13.65 -5.08 8.25
N MET A 288 -12.85 -4.04 8.01
CA MET A 288 -11.94 -3.95 6.87
C MET A 288 -10.97 -5.14 6.77
N GLN A 289 -10.62 -5.73 7.92
CA GLN A 289 -9.72 -6.88 8.03
C GLN A 289 -10.41 -8.24 7.95
N MET A 290 -11.70 -8.29 7.56
CA MET A 290 -12.47 -9.53 7.45
C MET A 290 -11.79 -10.62 6.61
N PRO A 291 -11.14 -10.35 5.46
CA PRO A 291 -10.39 -11.37 4.71
C PRO A 291 -9.30 -12.06 5.53
N VAL A 292 -8.63 -11.31 6.40
CA VAL A 292 -7.62 -11.84 7.33
C VAL A 292 -8.29 -12.68 8.42
N GLN A 293 -9.40 -12.19 8.98
CA GLN A 293 -10.16 -12.89 10.01
C GLN A 293 -10.68 -14.25 9.51
N ILE A 294 -11.13 -14.35 8.26
CA ILE A 294 -11.54 -15.64 7.65
C ILE A 294 -10.35 -16.59 7.54
N CYS A 295 -9.17 -16.11 7.13
CA CYS A 295 -7.97 -16.95 7.08
C CYS A 295 -7.57 -17.45 8.48
N LEU A 296 -7.69 -16.60 9.50
CA LEU A 296 -7.44 -16.98 10.89
C LEU A 296 -8.48 -17.98 11.42
N LEU A 297 -9.75 -17.82 11.05
CA LEU A 297 -10.80 -18.81 11.35
C LEU A 297 -10.44 -20.16 10.71
N LYS A 298 -10.17 -20.18 9.40
CA LYS A 298 -9.76 -21.40 8.67
C LYS A 298 -8.54 -22.05 9.32
N LEU A 299 -7.53 -21.26 9.70
CA LEU A 299 -6.35 -21.76 10.40
C LEU A 299 -6.68 -22.36 11.77
N SER A 300 -7.58 -21.72 12.52
CA SER A 300 -8.01 -22.20 13.84
C SER A 300 -8.77 -23.53 13.73
N LEU A 301 -9.66 -23.64 12.73
CA LEU A 301 -10.39 -24.88 12.44
C LEU A 301 -9.44 -25.99 11.95
N LEU A 302 -8.42 -25.65 11.15
CA LEU A 302 -7.34 -26.58 10.78
C LEU A 302 -6.51 -27.02 12.00
N GLY A 303 -6.23 -26.12 12.93
CA GLY A 303 -5.55 -26.46 14.18
C GLY A 303 -6.35 -27.49 15.00
N ILE A 304 -7.67 -27.27 15.14
CA ILE A 304 -8.60 -28.22 15.76
C ILE A 304 -8.62 -29.55 15.01
N PHE A 305 -8.56 -29.52 13.67
CA PHE A 305 -8.54 -30.71 12.83
C PHE A 305 -7.31 -31.60 13.10
N ILE A 306 -6.14 -31.00 13.38
CA ILE A 306 -4.87 -31.74 13.59
C ILE A 306 -4.68 -32.12 15.05
N PHE A 307 -4.62 -31.13 15.95
CA PHE A 307 -4.12 -31.33 17.31
C PHE A 307 -5.10 -32.11 18.20
N LEU A 308 -6.38 -32.05 17.87
CA LEU A 308 -7.45 -32.72 18.62
C LEU A 308 -7.91 -34.02 17.97
N ARG A 309 -7.18 -34.47 16.94
CA ARG A 309 -7.46 -35.74 16.30
C ARG A 309 -7.16 -36.88 17.27
N SER A 310 -8.11 -37.79 17.43
CA SER A 310 -7.87 -39.04 18.13
C SER A 310 -7.21 -40.05 17.18
N THR A 311 -6.20 -40.77 17.64
CA THR A 311 -5.57 -41.85 16.88
C THR A 311 -6.52 -43.05 16.85
N TYR A 312 -7.13 -43.35 15.71
CA TYR A 312 -7.99 -44.52 15.58
C TYR A 312 -7.25 -45.79 16.05
N PRO A 313 -7.87 -46.66 16.87
CA PRO A 313 -9.29 -46.69 17.28
C PRO A 313 -9.67 -45.86 18.51
N ASN A 314 -8.73 -45.14 19.13
CA ASN A 314 -9.04 -44.29 20.27
C ASN A 314 -9.99 -43.15 19.86
N ILE A 315 -10.97 -42.86 20.71
CA ILE A 315 -12.00 -41.82 20.52
C ILE A 315 -11.93 -40.71 21.58
N SER A 316 -10.91 -40.72 22.45
CA SER A 316 -10.83 -39.87 23.65
C SER A 316 -11.00 -38.38 23.39
N ASN A 317 -10.47 -37.86 22.28
CA ASN A 317 -10.45 -36.43 22.00
C ASN A 317 -11.62 -35.98 21.10
N GLN A 318 -12.48 -36.90 20.65
CA GLN A 318 -13.58 -36.56 19.73
C GLN A 318 -14.55 -35.53 20.33
N ALA A 319 -14.96 -35.73 21.59
CA ALA A 319 -15.85 -34.81 22.30
C ALA A 319 -15.23 -33.39 22.42
N MET A 320 -13.94 -33.31 22.78
CA MET A 320 -13.22 -32.04 22.87
C MET A 320 -13.09 -31.36 21.51
N GLN A 321 -12.79 -32.14 20.45
CA GLN A 321 -12.67 -31.64 19.09
C GLN A 321 -14.00 -31.02 18.60
N GLY A 322 -15.11 -31.76 18.72
CA GLY A 322 -16.43 -31.27 18.31
C GLY A 322 -16.90 -30.06 19.12
N THR A 323 -16.60 -30.04 20.42
CA THR A 323 -16.97 -28.92 21.32
C THR A 323 -16.19 -27.66 21.00
N LEU A 324 -14.87 -27.75 20.81
CA LEU A 324 -14.05 -26.59 20.43
C LEU A 324 -14.37 -26.12 19.01
N TYR A 325 -14.64 -27.03 18.08
CA TYR A 325 -15.08 -26.67 16.72
C TYR A 325 -16.38 -25.85 16.75
N PHE A 326 -17.39 -26.31 17.50
CA PHE A 326 -18.64 -25.57 17.70
C PHE A 326 -18.40 -24.20 18.35
N LEU A 327 -17.61 -24.15 19.44
CA LEU A 327 -17.38 -22.92 20.19
C LEU A 327 -16.69 -21.84 19.33
N VAL A 328 -15.67 -22.21 18.56
CA VAL A 328 -14.97 -21.28 17.67
C VAL A 328 -15.91 -20.73 16.59
N LEU A 329 -16.70 -21.59 15.94
CA LEU A 329 -17.68 -21.14 14.94
C LEU A 329 -18.76 -20.24 15.54
N ALA A 330 -19.35 -20.64 16.67
CA ALA A 330 -20.43 -19.90 17.32
C ALA A 330 -19.96 -18.51 17.75
N LEU A 331 -18.80 -18.40 18.42
CA LEU A 331 -18.23 -17.12 18.83
C LEU A 331 -17.90 -16.23 17.63
N TYR A 332 -17.32 -16.80 16.58
CA TYR A 332 -16.99 -16.05 15.38
C TYR A 332 -18.23 -15.53 14.63
N PHE A 333 -19.25 -16.37 14.46
CA PHE A 333 -20.50 -15.96 13.78
C PHE A 333 -21.26 -14.92 14.59
N ILE A 334 -21.37 -15.07 15.91
CA ILE A 334 -21.98 -14.04 16.76
C ILE A 334 -21.23 -12.71 16.63
N TYR A 335 -19.90 -12.74 16.69
CA TYR A 335 -19.08 -11.53 16.50
C TYR A 335 -19.30 -10.88 15.13
N ARG A 336 -19.31 -11.69 14.07
CA ARG A 336 -19.47 -11.23 12.68
C ARG A 336 -20.87 -10.67 12.42
N ASP A 337 -21.90 -11.36 12.85
CA ASP A 337 -23.31 -10.97 12.67
C ASP A 337 -23.64 -9.67 13.40
N CYS A 338 -23.11 -9.47 14.62
CA CYS A 338 -23.30 -8.22 15.36
C CYS A 338 -22.67 -7.01 14.68
N LYS A 339 -21.60 -7.20 13.90
CA LYS A 339 -20.83 -6.10 13.29
C LYS A 339 -21.27 -5.77 11.87
N MET A 340 -22.00 -6.66 11.18
CA MET A 340 -22.52 -6.45 9.82
C MET A 340 -21.42 -5.97 8.85
N PRO A 341 -20.48 -6.85 8.48
CA PRO A 341 -19.19 -6.45 7.90
C PRO A 341 -19.32 -5.80 6.52
N PHE A 342 -20.30 -6.19 5.70
CA PHE A 342 -20.41 -5.72 4.33
C PHE A 342 -21.11 -4.37 4.22
N ARG A 343 -20.73 -3.60 3.21
CA ARG A 343 -21.45 -2.36 2.81
C ARG A 343 -22.84 -2.68 2.26
N LEU A 344 -22.96 -3.78 1.50
CA LEU A 344 -24.20 -4.25 0.90
C LEU A 344 -25.06 -5.03 1.90
N ALA A 345 -26.26 -4.51 2.19
CA ALA A 345 -27.24 -5.17 3.07
C ALA A 345 -27.64 -6.57 2.57
N SER A 346 -27.74 -6.76 1.25
CA SER A 346 -28.04 -8.08 0.67
C SER A 346 -26.93 -9.09 0.98
N THR A 347 -25.66 -8.69 0.95
CA THR A 347 -24.53 -9.57 1.28
C THR A 347 -24.53 -9.91 2.77
N ASN A 348 -24.83 -8.95 3.66
CA ASN A 348 -24.99 -9.21 5.10
C ASN A 348 -26.14 -10.20 5.39
N ASN A 349 -27.30 -10.04 4.75
CA ASN A 349 -28.44 -10.94 4.96
C ASN A 349 -28.13 -12.38 4.53
N LEU A 350 -27.44 -12.55 3.40
CA LEU A 350 -26.98 -13.88 2.96
C LEU A 350 -25.98 -14.48 3.94
N MET A 351 -25.01 -13.68 4.39
CA MET A 351 -24.01 -14.11 5.35
C MET A 351 -24.66 -14.63 6.64
N ILE A 352 -25.55 -13.85 7.25
CA ILE A 352 -26.27 -14.26 8.46
C ILE A 352 -27.02 -15.57 8.21
N PHE A 353 -27.76 -15.66 7.10
CA PHE A 353 -28.51 -16.88 6.77
C PHE A 353 -27.62 -18.12 6.65
N ILE A 354 -26.48 -17.99 5.95
CA ILE A 354 -25.48 -19.06 5.82
C ILE A 354 -24.87 -19.41 7.18
N ASP A 355 -24.58 -18.42 8.01
CA ASP A 355 -23.99 -18.61 9.34
C ASP A 355 -24.90 -19.41 10.26
N TRP A 356 -26.22 -19.15 10.21
CA TRP A 356 -27.22 -19.94 10.94
C TRP A 356 -27.28 -21.39 10.48
N ILE A 357 -27.14 -21.66 9.17
CA ILE A 357 -27.09 -23.03 8.65
C ILE A 357 -25.83 -23.75 9.14
N LEU A 358 -24.66 -23.09 9.03
CA LEU A 358 -23.39 -23.67 9.51
C LEU A 358 -23.39 -23.84 11.03
N LEU A 359 -24.04 -22.95 11.77
CA LEU A 359 -24.20 -23.07 13.22
C LEU A 359 -25.09 -24.27 13.57
N PHE A 360 -26.18 -24.48 12.82
CA PHE A 360 -27.00 -25.69 12.97
C PHE A 360 -26.18 -26.96 12.72
N ASP A 361 -25.37 -27.00 11.67
CA ASP A 361 -24.48 -28.13 11.40
C ASP A 361 -23.45 -28.32 12.52
N ALA A 362 -22.90 -27.22 13.07
CA ALA A 362 -21.98 -27.26 14.20
C ALA A 362 -22.64 -27.76 15.50
N ILE A 363 -23.93 -27.47 15.73
CA ILE A 363 -24.70 -28.06 16.84
C ILE A 363 -24.86 -29.57 16.62
N MET A 364 -25.14 -30.00 15.39
CA MET A 364 -25.20 -31.43 15.06
C MET A 364 -23.85 -32.13 15.27
N VAL A 365 -22.73 -31.45 14.97
CA VAL A 365 -21.38 -31.91 15.33
C VAL A 365 -21.24 -32.05 16.84
N LEU A 366 -21.57 -31.02 17.62
CA LEU A 366 -21.45 -31.01 19.07
C LEU A 366 -22.18 -32.21 19.70
N LEU A 367 -23.43 -32.45 19.30
CA LEU A 367 -24.24 -33.55 19.81
C LEU A 367 -23.64 -34.92 19.46
N SER A 368 -23.12 -35.06 18.23
CA SER A 368 -22.58 -36.33 17.73
C SER A 368 -21.22 -36.66 18.34
N ALA A 369 -20.33 -35.68 18.43
CA ALA A 369 -18.99 -35.85 18.97
C ALA A 369 -19.00 -36.15 20.48
N ASN A 370 -20.01 -35.67 21.20
CA ASN A 370 -20.22 -35.95 22.63
C ASN A 370 -21.03 -37.24 22.89
N ASN A 371 -21.40 -38.01 21.87
CA ASN A 371 -22.22 -39.22 21.99
C ASN A 371 -23.52 -39.00 22.79
N VAL A 372 -24.15 -37.83 22.66
CA VAL A 372 -25.39 -37.52 23.36
C VAL A 372 -26.50 -38.43 22.82
N ARG A 373 -27.15 -39.20 23.69
CA ARG A 373 -28.29 -40.05 23.30
C ARG A 373 -29.58 -39.24 23.41
N SER A 374 -30.06 -38.72 22.29
CA SER A 374 -31.32 -37.97 22.18
C SER A 374 -32.11 -38.40 20.95
N ALA A 375 -33.43 -38.16 20.94
CA ALA A 375 -34.27 -38.40 19.76
C ALA A 375 -33.72 -37.70 18.50
N LEU A 376 -33.09 -36.53 18.66
CA LEU A 376 -32.44 -35.76 17.57
C LEU A 376 -31.17 -36.42 17.02
N THR A 377 -30.52 -37.29 17.78
CA THR A 377 -29.26 -37.95 17.40
C THR A 377 -29.49 -39.32 16.76
N VAL A 378 -30.72 -39.83 16.78
CA VAL A 378 -31.10 -41.05 16.06
C VAL A 378 -30.86 -40.82 14.57
N ALA A 379 -30.14 -41.73 13.91
CA ALA A 379 -29.68 -41.53 12.53
C ALA A 379 -30.81 -41.16 11.56
N SER A 380 -31.98 -41.81 11.64
CA SER A 380 -33.14 -41.51 10.78
C SER A 380 -33.67 -40.09 10.99
N VAL A 381 -33.85 -39.68 12.25
CA VAL A 381 -34.32 -38.33 12.61
C VAL A 381 -33.28 -37.28 12.21
N LYS A 382 -32.01 -37.56 12.45
CA LYS A 382 -30.90 -36.68 12.09
C LYS A 382 -30.81 -36.45 10.58
N VAL A 383 -30.93 -37.49 9.76
CA VAL A 383 -31.02 -37.35 8.29
C VAL A 383 -32.22 -36.49 7.91
N MET A 384 -33.38 -36.74 8.51
CA MET A 384 -34.59 -35.98 8.21
C MET A 384 -34.41 -34.48 8.54
N CYS A 385 -33.84 -34.16 9.71
CA CYS A 385 -33.54 -32.78 10.10
C CYS A 385 -32.52 -32.12 9.16
N LEU A 386 -31.41 -32.79 8.86
CA LEU A 386 -30.38 -32.29 7.96
C LEU A 386 -30.95 -32.06 6.55
N ASN A 387 -31.66 -33.04 5.99
CA ASN A 387 -32.34 -32.91 4.70
C ASN A 387 -33.33 -31.74 4.71
N PHE A 388 -34.16 -31.62 5.74
CA PHE A 388 -35.15 -30.55 5.83
C PHE A 388 -34.49 -29.17 5.82
N VAL A 389 -33.54 -28.94 6.72
CA VAL A 389 -32.87 -27.63 6.85
C VAL A 389 -32.12 -27.27 5.57
N HIS A 390 -31.31 -28.19 5.02
CA HIS A 390 -30.50 -27.90 3.83
C HIS A 390 -31.34 -27.79 2.54
N THR A 391 -32.42 -28.56 2.40
CA THR A 391 -33.34 -28.42 1.25
C THR A 391 -34.02 -27.06 1.28
N TRP A 392 -34.53 -26.63 2.44
CA TRP A 392 -35.10 -25.30 2.60
C TRP A 392 -34.06 -24.20 2.41
N ALA A 393 -32.84 -24.38 2.92
CA ALA A 393 -31.74 -23.46 2.68
C ALA A 393 -31.46 -23.28 1.19
N PHE A 394 -31.39 -24.37 0.42
CA PHE A 394 -31.18 -24.33 -1.01
C PHE A 394 -32.32 -23.62 -1.75
N ILE A 395 -33.57 -23.90 -1.38
CA ILE A 395 -34.75 -23.23 -1.96
C ILE A 395 -34.73 -21.74 -1.64
N ILE A 396 -34.48 -21.35 -0.39
CA ILE A 396 -34.47 -19.95 0.04
C ILE A 396 -33.33 -19.19 -0.66
N VAL A 397 -32.11 -19.73 -0.68
CA VAL A 397 -30.96 -19.10 -1.36
C VAL A 397 -31.21 -19.05 -2.86
N GLY A 398 -31.76 -20.10 -3.47
CA GLY A 398 -32.10 -20.13 -4.89
C GLY A 398 -33.14 -19.05 -5.27
N CYS A 399 -34.26 -19.00 -4.56
CA CYS A 399 -35.27 -17.96 -4.72
C CYS A 399 -34.69 -16.56 -4.49
N TRP A 400 -33.86 -16.40 -3.46
CA TRP A 400 -33.21 -15.13 -3.16
C TRP A 400 -32.23 -14.70 -4.24
N CYS A 401 -31.42 -15.61 -4.80
CA CYS A 401 -30.54 -15.35 -5.93
C CYS A 401 -31.33 -14.96 -7.19
N ILE A 402 -32.47 -15.61 -7.44
CA ILE A 402 -33.37 -15.27 -8.56
C ILE A 402 -33.96 -13.86 -8.37
N VAL A 403 -34.48 -13.55 -7.18
CA VAL A 403 -34.99 -12.21 -6.85
C VAL A 403 -33.88 -11.19 -7.02
N LEU A 404 -32.68 -11.44 -6.48
CA LEU A 404 -31.54 -10.55 -6.66
C LEU A 404 -31.10 -10.42 -8.11
N TYR A 405 -31.16 -11.47 -8.91
CA TYR A 405 -30.82 -11.40 -10.34
C TYR A 405 -31.81 -10.50 -11.08
N PHE A 406 -33.11 -10.65 -10.83
CA PHE A 406 -34.13 -9.77 -11.41
C PHE A 406 -34.01 -8.34 -10.87
N SER A 407 -33.82 -8.16 -9.57
CA SER A 407 -33.60 -6.83 -8.99
C SER A 407 -32.30 -6.20 -9.50
N TRP A 408 -31.23 -6.96 -9.68
CA TRP A 408 -29.98 -6.46 -10.27
C TRP A 408 -30.21 -6.01 -11.72
N ARG A 409 -30.97 -6.79 -12.51
CA ARG A 409 -31.33 -6.47 -13.90
C ARG A 409 -32.28 -5.27 -14.03
N HIS A 410 -33.21 -5.10 -13.09
CA HIS A 410 -34.29 -4.10 -13.18
C HIS A 410 -34.07 -2.84 -12.33
N MET A 411 -33.46 -2.94 -11.14
CA MET A 411 -33.46 -1.88 -10.12
C MET A 411 -32.18 -1.04 -10.04
N LYS A 412 -31.19 -1.21 -10.94
CA LYS A 412 -29.84 -0.68 -10.72
C LYS A 412 -29.42 -0.94 -9.26
N LEU A 413 -29.63 -2.17 -8.76
CA LEU A 413 -29.20 -2.57 -7.42
C LEU A 413 -27.69 -2.71 -7.48
N THR A 414 -27.06 -1.56 -7.39
CA THR A 414 -25.69 -1.37 -7.79
C THR A 414 -24.80 -1.24 -6.58
N TRP A 415 -23.52 -1.50 -6.81
CA TRP A 415 -22.43 -1.18 -5.93
C TRP A 415 -22.62 0.20 -5.25
N PRO A 416 -22.23 0.41 -3.97
CA PRO A 416 -22.61 1.62 -3.23
C PRO A 416 -22.32 2.95 -3.96
N THR A 417 -21.18 3.05 -4.63
CA THR A 417 -20.81 4.23 -5.45
C THR A 417 -21.86 4.60 -6.51
N HIS A 418 -22.58 3.61 -7.04
CA HIS A 418 -23.59 3.84 -8.07
C HIS A 418 -24.90 4.38 -7.48
N PHE A 419 -25.13 4.34 -6.16
CA PHE A 419 -26.25 5.06 -5.56
C PHE A 419 -26.10 6.57 -5.72
N ASN A 420 -24.85 7.05 -5.79
CA ASN A 420 -24.50 8.45 -5.99
C ASN A 420 -24.34 8.81 -7.48
N MET A 421 -24.33 7.84 -8.40
CA MET A 421 -24.29 8.07 -9.85
C MET A 421 -25.40 8.99 -10.40
N PRO A 422 -26.67 8.97 -9.92
CA PRO A 422 -27.68 9.91 -10.39
C PRO A 422 -27.30 11.38 -10.15
N ALA A 423 -26.67 11.70 -9.00
CA ALA A 423 -26.19 13.05 -8.72
C ALA A 423 -25.05 13.46 -9.68
N ILE A 424 -24.19 12.51 -10.04
CA ILE A 424 -23.09 12.69 -11.01
C ILE A 424 -23.67 12.93 -12.43
N VAL A 425 -24.68 12.15 -12.81
CA VAL A 425 -25.35 12.26 -14.12
C VAL A 425 -26.09 13.60 -14.25
N ASN A 426 -26.64 14.14 -13.16
CA ASN A 426 -27.31 15.44 -13.19
C ASN A 426 -26.35 16.61 -13.52
N HIS A 427 -25.06 16.48 -13.17
CA HIS A 427 -24.01 17.48 -13.46
C HIS A 427 -23.04 17.03 -14.56
N ALA A 428 -23.53 16.19 -15.47
CA ALA A 428 -22.80 15.52 -16.54
C ALA A 428 -21.72 16.36 -17.24
N LYS A 429 -22.09 17.56 -17.69
CA LYS A 429 -21.22 18.45 -18.47
C LYS A 429 -20.06 18.99 -17.64
N LEU A 430 -20.33 19.34 -16.38
CA LEU A 430 -19.32 19.82 -15.43
C LEU A 430 -18.34 18.69 -15.08
N VAL A 431 -18.88 17.52 -14.71
CA VAL A 431 -18.05 16.34 -14.38
C VAL A 431 -17.14 15.95 -15.54
N ARG A 432 -17.64 16.00 -16.78
CA ARG A 432 -16.80 15.74 -17.96
C ARG A 432 -15.67 16.76 -18.10
N SER A 433 -15.96 18.05 -17.92
CA SER A 433 -14.95 19.10 -17.91
C SER A 433 -13.88 18.81 -16.85
N TRP A 434 -14.30 18.47 -15.63
CA TRP A 434 -13.37 18.16 -14.53
C TRP A 434 -12.49 16.94 -14.84
N VAL A 435 -13.06 15.87 -15.39
CA VAL A 435 -12.33 14.64 -15.77
C VAL A 435 -11.33 14.92 -16.88
N ASP A 436 -11.74 15.64 -17.92
CA ASP A 436 -10.87 15.97 -19.06
C ASP A 436 -9.72 16.89 -18.62
N THR A 437 -9.98 17.85 -17.72
CA THR A 437 -8.93 18.67 -17.08
C THR A 437 -8.00 17.82 -16.22
N ALA A 438 -8.52 16.89 -15.42
CA ALA A 438 -7.70 16.02 -14.58
C ALA A 438 -6.79 15.09 -15.41
N LYS A 439 -7.29 14.57 -16.54
CA LYS A 439 -6.47 13.78 -17.48
C LYS A 439 -5.38 14.61 -18.13
N LYS A 440 -5.70 15.82 -18.60
CA LYS A 440 -4.70 16.76 -19.13
C LYS A 440 -3.64 17.13 -18.09
N ALA A 441 -4.05 17.31 -16.83
CA ALA A 441 -3.12 17.57 -15.74
C ALA A 441 -2.15 16.40 -15.53
N GLN A 442 -2.62 15.15 -15.61
CA GLN A 442 -1.75 13.98 -15.52
C GLN A 442 -0.80 13.82 -16.71
N GLU A 443 -1.28 14.11 -17.92
CA GLU A 443 -0.42 14.16 -19.12
C GLU A 443 0.66 15.24 -18.97
N LEU A 444 0.30 16.40 -18.41
CA LEU A 444 1.23 17.50 -18.15
C LEU A 444 2.26 17.14 -17.07
N LEU A 445 1.85 16.47 -15.98
CA LEU A 445 2.77 15.93 -14.97
C LEU A 445 3.75 14.92 -15.56
N HIS A 446 3.27 14.07 -16.48
CA HIS A 446 4.14 13.13 -17.18
C HIS A 446 5.11 13.85 -18.13
N LYS A 447 4.63 14.88 -18.85
CA LYS A 447 5.46 15.75 -19.70
C LYS A 447 6.55 16.43 -18.87
N ASP A 448 6.22 16.97 -17.70
CA ASP A 448 7.19 17.58 -16.79
C ASP A 448 8.26 16.59 -16.34
N PHE A 449 7.86 15.40 -15.90
CA PHE A 449 8.79 14.36 -15.44
C PHE A 449 9.78 13.90 -16.52
N VAL A 450 9.36 13.90 -17.80
CA VAL A 450 10.21 13.53 -18.94
C VAL A 450 11.06 14.71 -19.42
N SER A 451 10.68 15.94 -19.10
CA SER A 451 11.35 17.14 -19.58
C SER A 451 12.68 17.38 -18.85
N PRO A 452 13.73 17.86 -19.53
CA PRO A 452 14.97 18.24 -18.89
C PRO A 452 14.75 19.31 -17.83
N SER A 453 15.49 19.26 -16.71
CA SER A 453 15.33 20.18 -15.57
C SER A 453 15.40 21.68 -15.94
N LEU A 454 16.11 22.01 -17.03
CA LEU A 454 16.29 23.38 -17.53
C LEU A 454 15.11 23.90 -18.37
N VAL A 455 14.26 23.01 -18.88
CA VAL A 455 13.17 23.32 -19.82
C VAL A 455 11.90 22.60 -19.35
N LYS A 456 11.18 23.23 -18.43
CA LYS A 456 9.90 22.71 -17.91
C LYS A 456 8.72 23.59 -18.35
N PRO A 457 7.51 23.03 -18.50
CA PRO A 457 6.32 23.75 -18.93
C PRO A 457 5.68 24.56 -17.78
N VAL A 458 6.41 25.53 -17.22
CA VAL A 458 5.98 26.29 -16.03
C VAL A 458 4.69 27.09 -16.28
N ASP A 459 4.55 27.73 -17.44
CA ASP A 459 3.36 28.53 -17.78
C ASP A 459 2.11 27.64 -17.90
N GLU A 460 2.22 26.49 -18.59
CA GLU A 460 1.15 25.51 -18.74
C GLU A 460 0.74 24.92 -17.38
N LEU A 461 1.71 24.64 -16.50
CA LEU A 461 1.46 24.16 -15.13
C LEU A 461 0.74 25.21 -14.29
N GLY A 462 1.15 26.48 -14.37
CA GLY A 462 0.52 27.58 -13.64
C GLY A 462 -0.94 27.81 -14.05
N ASP A 463 -1.24 27.74 -15.34
CA ASP A 463 -2.61 27.83 -15.84
C ASP A 463 -3.44 26.61 -15.45
N MET A 464 -2.84 25.41 -15.48
CA MET A 464 -3.50 24.18 -15.03
C MET A 464 -3.89 24.23 -13.55
N VAL A 465 -3.03 24.77 -12.67
CA VAL A 465 -3.34 24.96 -11.25
C VAL A 465 -4.57 25.86 -11.07
N LYS A 466 -4.67 26.98 -11.80
CA LYS A 466 -5.82 27.89 -11.72
C LYS A 466 -7.12 27.21 -12.15
N ILE A 467 -7.08 26.47 -13.25
CA ILE A 467 -8.25 25.75 -13.78
C ILE A 467 -8.69 24.65 -12.79
N LEU A 468 -7.74 23.87 -12.27
CA LEU A 468 -8.03 22.81 -11.30
C LEU A 468 -8.55 23.37 -9.97
N HIS A 469 -8.04 24.51 -9.51
CA HIS A 469 -8.54 25.17 -8.30
C HIS A 469 -9.99 25.62 -8.48
N SER A 470 -10.31 26.23 -9.62
CA SER A 470 -11.68 26.62 -9.97
C SER A 470 -12.62 25.40 -9.99
N HIS A 471 -12.22 24.30 -10.62
CA HIS A 471 -13.02 23.06 -10.64
C HIS A 471 -13.15 22.41 -9.26
N THR A 472 -12.14 22.53 -8.40
CA THR A 472 -12.19 22.04 -7.02
C THR A 472 -13.20 22.84 -6.20
N GLU A 473 -13.20 24.17 -6.31
CA GLU A 473 -14.21 25.00 -5.64
C GLU A 473 -15.63 24.71 -6.14
N GLU A 474 -15.82 24.50 -7.44
CA GLU A 474 -17.11 24.09 -8.01
C GLU A 474 -17.58 22.74 -7.45
N ALA A 475 -16.67 21.76 -7.39
CA ALA A 475 -16.95 20.44 -6.82
C ALA A 475 -17.27 20.51 -5.32
N LEU A 476 -16.60 21.38 -4.57
CA LEU A 476 -16.86 21.63 -3.14
C LEU A 476 -18.26 22.22 -2.93
N LYS A 477 -18.64 23.23 -3.73
CA LYS A 477 -19.98 23.86 -3.68
C LYS A 477 -21.09 22.85 -3.95
N LEU A 478 -20.83 21.87 -4.81
CA LEU A 478 -21.76 20.78 -5.14
C LEU A 478 -21.66 19.59 -4.18
N GLN A 479 -20.76 19.63 -3.18
CA GLN A 479 -20.44 18.51 -2.29
C GLN A 479 -20.20 17.20 -3.05
N HIS A 480 -19.52 17.29 -4.19
CA HIS A 480 -19.36 16.18 -5.10
C HIS A 480 -18.23 15.25 -4.63
N LEU A 481 -18.39 13.92 -4.79
CA LEU A 481 -17.41 12.91 -4.38
C LEU A 481 -16.01 13.12 -4.97
N LEU A 482 -15.94 13.67 -6.19
CA LEU A 482 -14.66 13.99 -6.86
C LEU A 482 -13.90 15.16 -6.24
N HIS A 483 -14.51 15.97 -5.37
CA HIS A 483 -13.85 17.12 -4.75
C HIS A 483 -12.50 16.73 -4.15
N ILE A 484 -12.45 15.63 -3.38
CA ILE A 484 -11.23 15.15 -2.73
C ILE A 484 -10.16 14.81 -3.76
N THR A 485 -10.54 14.12 -4.84
CA THR A 485 -9.58 13.71 -5.87
C THR A 485 -9.08 14.90 -6.70
N LEU A 486 -9.96 15.85 -7.04
CA LEU A 486 -9.56 17.08 -7.74
C LEU A 486 -8.65 17.93 -6.86
N HIS A 487 -8.93 18.01 -5.56
CA HIS A 487 -8.09 18.69 -4.59
C HIS A 487 -6.70 18.03 -4.49
N ASP A 488 -6.63 16.70 -4.37
CA ASP A 488 -5.38 15.93 -4.35
C ASP A 488 -4.54 16.21 -5.62
N ILE A 489 -5.17 16.20 -6.80
CA ILE A 489 -4.48 16.48 -8.08
C ILE A 489 -4.03 17.94 -8.13
N THR A 490 -4.85 18.88 -7.66
CA THR A 490 -4.50 20.31 -7.61
C THR A 490 -3.25 20.51 -6.75
N LEU A 491 -3.19 19.91 -5.57
CA LEU A 491 -2.03 19.97 -4.69
C LEU A 491 -0.79 19.35 -5.33
N GLN A 492 -0.92 18.19 -6.00
CA GLN A 492 0.19 17.56 -6.71
C GLN A 492 0.74 18.44 -7.84
N VAL A 493 -0.13 18.99 -8.68
CA VAL A 493 0.27 19.89 -9.78
C VAL A 493 0.85 21.19 -9.23
N GLN A 494 0.29 21.73 -8.14
CA GLN A 494 0.82 22.93 -7.49
C GLN A 494 2.23 22.70 -6.92
N ASN A 495 2.48 21.55 -6.28
CA ASN A 495 3.81 21.20 -5.79
C ASN A 495 4.81 21.10 -6.93
N VAL A 496 4.44 20.40 -8.01
CA VAL A 496 5.28 20.28 -9.21
C VAL A 496 5.48 21.63 -9.90
N PHE A 497 4.46 22.49 -9.92
CA PHE A 497 4.58 23.85 -10.43
C PHE A 497 5.59 24.67 -9.63
N VAL A 498 5.54 24.61 -8.29
CA VAL A 498 6.48 25.32 -7.41
C VAL A 498 7.91 24.81 -7.65
N GLU A 499 8.11 23.49 -7.66
CA GLU A 499 9.41 22.85 -7.93
C GLU A 499 9.93 23.16 -9.34
N SER A 500 9.03 23.20 -10.33
CA SER A 500 9.40 23.53 -11.71
C SER A 500 9.75 25.01 -11.84
N SER A 501 9.01 25.90 -11.16
CA SER A 501 9.28 27.33 -11.17
C SER A 501 10.62 27.69 -10.50
N SER A 502 11.07 26.92 -9.51
CA SER A 502 12.37 27.11 -8.87
C SER A 502 13.54 26.56 -9.70
N THR A 503 13.31 25.49 -10.48
CA THR A 503 14.36 24.79 -11.25
C THR A 503 14.54 25.30 -12.68
N THR A 504 13.53 25.94 -13.26
CA THR A 504 13.54 26.33 -14.68
C THR A 504 14.29 27.63 -14.93
N ILE A 505 15.32 27.59 -15.78
CA ILE A 505 16.09 28.77 -16.21
C ILE A 505 15.52 29.35 -17.53
N LEU A 506 14.90 28.52 -18.37
CA LEU A 506 14.36 28.91 -19.68
C LEU A 506 12.91 28.44 -19.83
N GLN A 507 12.01 29.38 -20.15
CA GLN A 507 10.60 29.08 -20.41
C GLN A 507 10.47 28.22 -21.68
N ALA A 508 9.80 27.07 -21.56
CA ALA A 508 9.58 26.13 -22.68
C ALA A 508 8.87 26.79 -23.88
N SER A 509 7.95 27.73 -23.63
CA SER A 509 7.22 28.49 -24.66
C SER A 509 8.16 29.24 -25.62
N LYS A 510 9.21 29.86 -25.09
CA LYS A 510 10.21 30.59 -25.90
C LYS A 510 11.10 29.67 -26.72
N ILE A 511 11.34 28.46 -26.23
CA ILE A 511 12.11 27.44 -26.95
C ILE A 511 11.25 26.83 -28.06
N ASP A 512 9.97 26.54 -27.80
CA ASP A 512 9.06 26.04 -28.83
C ASP A 512 8.85 27.07 -29.95
N ASP A 513 8.72 28.37 -29.63
CA ASP A 513 8.70 29.44 -30.64
C ASP A 513 10.00 29.51 -31.44
N CYS A 514 11.14 29.32 -30.77
CA CYS A 514 12.45 29.31 -31.41
C CYS A 514 12.63 28.07 -32.31
N ILE A 515 12.18 26.89 -31.85
CA ILE A 515 12.19 25.63 -32.61
C ILE A 515 11.22 25.71 -33.78
N HIS A 516 10.02 26.25 -33.61
CA HIS A 516 9.07 26.44 -34.70
C HIS A 516 9.59 27.44 -35.74
N SER A 517 10.20 28.53 -35.29
CA SER A 517 10.90 29.48 -36.17
C SER A 517 12.04 28.78 -36.92
N PHE A 518 12.89 28.01 -36.22
CA PHE A 518 13.98 27.26 -36.84
C PHE A 518 13.49 26.18 -37.80
N ALA A 519 12.42 25.46 -37.46
CA ALA A 519 11.82 24.41 -38.27
C ALA A 519 11.20 25.01 -39.54
N PHE A 520 10.49 26.13 -39.40
CA PHE A 520 9.96 26.90 -40.53
C PHE A 520 11.09 27.44 -41.41
N GLU A 521 12.16 27.97 -40.82
CA GLU A 521 13.34 28.43 -41.55
C GLU A 521 14.03 27.27 -42.28
N LEU A 522 14.14 26.09 -41.65
CA LEU A 522 14.68 24.86 -42.22
C LEU A 522 13.83 24.34 -43.37
N GLU A 523 12.51 24.39 -43.24
CA GLU A 523 11.56 23.97 -44.27
C GLU A 523 11.62 24.94 -45.47
N ARG A 524 11.70 26.24 -45.21
CA ARG A 524 11.95 27.28 -46.21
C ARG A 524 13.32 27.14 -46.87
N TYR A 525 14.35 26.77 -46.11
CA TYR A 525 15.69 26.45 -46.65
C TYR A 525 15.65 25.18 -47.50
N ARG A 526 14.89 24.17 -47.10
CA ARG A 526 14.69 22.91 -47.83
C ARG A 526 13.95 23.14 -49.14
N GLU A 527 12.92 23.98 -49.16
CA GLU A 527 12.25 24.43 -50.39
C GLU A 527 13.18 25.25 -51.30
N LYS A 528 13.95 26.20 -50.76
CA LYS A 528 14.95 26.93 -51.55
C LYS A 528 16.03 25.99 -52.12
N HIS A 529 16.41 24.96 -51.37
CA HIS A 529 17.37 23.96 -51.81
C HIS A 529 16.80 22.94 -52.81
N SER A 530 15.48 22.71 -52.82
CA SER A 530 14.83 21.83 -53.81
C SER A 530 14.70 22.51 -55.18
N ILE A 531 14.71 23.84 -55.22
CA ILE A 531 14.72 24.66 -56.44
C ILE A 531 16.12 24.71 -57.09
N LEU A 532 17.19 24.42 -56.35
CA LEU A 532 18.56 24.41 -56.88
C LEU A 532 18.84 23.17 -57.73
N HIS A 533 19.42 23.39 -58.92
CA HIS A 533 19.82 22.33 -59.84
C HIS A 533 20.74 21.30 -59.14
N PRO A 534 20.52 19.98 -59.29
CA PRO A 534 21.14 18.94 -58.45
C PRO A 534 22.67 18.99 -58.40
N LYS A 535 23.35 19.33 -59.51
CA LYS A 535 24.81 19.51 -59.55
C LYS A 535 25.34 20.63 -58.63
N LYS A 536 24.60 21.73 -58.46
CA LYS A 536 24.96 22.82 -57.53
C LYS A 536 24.69 22.44 -56.08
N ARG A 537 23.62 21.67 -55.84
CA ARG A 537 23.28 21.13 -54.52
C ARG A 537 24.37 20.20 -53.99
N ASP A 538 24.87 19.29 -54.83
CA ASP A 538 25.93 18.35 -54.46
C ASP A 538 27.28 19.07 -54.23
N ALA A 539 27.58 20.12 -55.00
CA ALA A 539 28.77 20.93 -54.80
C ALA A 539 28.72 21.69 -53.46
N LEU A 540 27.58 22.28 -53.11
CA LEU A 540 27.37 22.95 -51.81
C LEU A 540 27.43 21.98 -50.64
N PHE A 541 26.88 20.76 -50.79
CA PHE A 541 26.98 19.73 -49.78
C PHE A 541 28.43 19.30 -49.54
N LYS A 542 29.20 19.10 -50.62
CA LYS A 542 30.63 18.77 -50.53
C LYS A 542 31.44 19.90 -49.90
N LEU A 543 31.15 21.16 -50.22
CA LEU A 543 31.78 22.33 -49.60
C LEU A 543 31.47 22.45 -48.11
N ARG A 544 30.23 22.15 -47.69
CA ARG A 544 29.84 22.18 -46.27
C ARG A 544 30.47 21.07 -45.45
N VAL A 545 30.60 19.87 -46.03
CA VAL A 545 31.33 18.75 -45.40
C VAL A 545 32.81 19.09 -45.24
N LEU A 546 33.42 19.73 -46.25
CA LEU A 546 34.79 20.26 -46.18
C LEU A 546 34.95 21.34 -45.10
N HIS A 547 33.98 22.24 -44.94
CA HIS A 547 34.00 23.27 -43.91
C HIS A 547 33.87 22.68 -42.50
N MET A 548 32.96 21.72 -42.28
CA MET A 548 32.84 21.05 -40.98
C MET A 548 34.08 20.23 -40.61
N LEU A 549 34.70 19.58 -41.61
CA LEU A 549 35.98 18.88 -41.41
C LEU A 549 37.12 19.86 -41.08
N SER A 550 37.11 21.06 -41.68
CA SER A 550 38.04 22.14 -41.36
C SER A 550 37.86 22.66 -39.93
N ASP A 551 36.62 22.88 -39.50
CA ASP A 551 36.30 23.39 -38.16
C ASP A 551 36.59 22.36 -37.05
N GLN A 552 36.32 21.08 -37.30
CA GLN A 552 36.72 19.99 -36.38
C GLN A 552 38.25 19.89 -36.24
N HIS A 553 39.00 20.20 -37.30
CA HIS A 553 40.47 20.19 -37.24
C HIS A 553 41.05 21.37 -36.46
N HIS A 554 40.32 22.50 -36.40
CA HIS A 554 40.70 23.67 -35.59
C HIS A 554 40.35 23.51 -34.10
N HIS A 555 39.23 22.87 -33.76
CA HIS A 555 38.90 22.62 -32.34
C HIS A 555 39.82 21.61 -31.65
N ASN A 556 40.27 20.56 -32.37
CA ASN A 556 41.18 19.56 -31.80
C ASN A 556 42.60 20.07 -31.49
N HIS A 557 42.98 21.27 -31.95
CA HIS A 557 44.31 21.82 -31.70
C HIS A 557 44.38 22.76 -30.48
N ASN A 558 43.23 23.16 -29.90
CA ASN A 558 43.17 24.10 -28.77
C ASN A 558 42.66 23.50 -27.44
N ASP A 559 42.09 22.28 -27.41
CA ASP A 559 41.59 21.66 -26.16
C ASP A 559 42.63 20.77 -25.44
N LYS A 560 43.78 21.36 -25.11
CA LYS A 560 44.69 20.84 -24.08
C LYS A 560 44.94 21.89 -23.00
N GLN A 561 43.88 22.39 -22.36
CA GLN A 561 44.00 23.13 -21.10
C GLN A 561 42.71 23.03 -20.27
N LYS A 562 42.85 22.35 -19.11
CA LYS A 562 42.06 22.45 -17.88
C LYS A 562 40.52 22.50 -18.00
N LEU A 563 39.90 21.35 -17.73
CA LEU A 563 38.54 21.27 -17.17
C LEU A 563 38.59 21.49 -15.65
N PRO A 564 37.83 22.44 -15.08
CA PRO A 564 37.27 22.30 -13.76
C PRO A 564 35.75 22.01 -13.84
N SER A 565 35.35 21.02 -13.05
CA SER A 565 34.05 20.86 -12.37
C SER A 565 32.76 21.12 -13.15
N THR A 566 32.06 20.03 -13.46
CA THR A 566 30.60 19.94 -13.43
C THR A 566 30.08 20.43 -12.07
N HIS A 567 29.39 21.56 -12.06
CA HIS A 567 28.52 21.96 -10.95
C HIS A 567 27.13 21.36 -11.21
N GLU A 568 26.76 20.36 -10.41
CA GLU A 568 25.37 20.00 -10.18
C GLU A 568 24.73 21.15 -9.38
N ILE A 569 23.65 21.71 -9.92
CA ILE A 569 22.80 22.68 -9.23
C ILE A 569 21.71 21.86 -8.54
N VAL A 570 21.81 21.79 -7.21
CA VAL A 570 20.93 21.08 -6.29
C VAL A 570 19.83 22.04 -5.82
N ASP A 571 18.61 21.50 -5.70
CA ASP A 571 17.41 22.10 -5.12
C ASP A 571 17.65 22.60 -3.67
N ASP A 572 17.62 23.91 -3.47
CA ASP A 572 18.10 24.53 -2.22
C ASP A 572 17.04 24.70 -1.11
N ASP A 573 15.81 24.19 -1.29
CA ASP A 573 14.74 24.35 -0.27
C ASP A 573 14.09 23.04 0.25
N ILE A 574 14.40 21.87 -0.33
CA ILE A 574 13.97 20.56 0.20
C ILE A 574 15.02 19.96 1.17
N ASP A 575 16.28 20.38 1.05
CA ASP A 575 17.41 19.75 1.75
C ASP A 575 17.57 20.13 3.23
N PHE A 576 17.01 21.25 3.70
CA PHE A 576 17.18 21.63 5.10
C PHE A 576 16.37 20.76 6.08
N VAL A 577 15.31 20.10 5.59
CA VAL A 577 14.36 19.36 6.45
C VAL A 577 14.26 17.87 6.09
N GLN A 578 14.48 17.46 4.83
CA GLN A 578 14.29 16.05 4.43
C GLN A 578 15.54 15.17 4.42
N LEU A 579 16.74 15.72 4.62
CA LEU A 579 17.97 14.91 4.58
C LEU A 579 18.49 14.44 5.93
N THR A 580 18.04 14.95 7.07
CA THR A 580 18.69 14.72 8.38
C THR A 580 18.15 13.52 9.16
N LEU A 581 18.27 12.30 8.61
CA LEU A 581 17.91 11.06 9.33
C LEU A 581 19.07 10.45 10.14
N ASP A 582 20.33 10.83 9.87
CA ASP A 582 21.49 10.22 10.52
C ASP A 582 21.98 11.07 11.71
N VAL A 583 21.59 10.64 12.90
CA VAL A 583 21.97 11.24 14.20
C VAL A 583 23.49 11.19 14.41
N PHE A 584 24.20 10.27 13.77
CA PHE A 584 25.65 10.14 13.87
C PHE A 584 26.43 11.16 13.04
N LEU A 585 25.75 12.02 12.27
CA LEU A 585 26.36 13.09 11.49
C LEU A 585 26.10 14.48 12.10
N HIS A 586 25.64 14.55 13.35
CA HIS A 586 25.28 15.79 14.01
C HIS A 586 25.98 15.91 15.36
N GLN A 587 26.46 17.12 15.66
CA GLN A 587 26.98 17.42 16.99
C GLN A 587 25.81 17.50 17.97
N TRP A 588 25.98 16.89 19.14
CA TRP A 588 24.99 16.99 20.20
C TRP A 588 25.28 18.18 21.09
N ILE A 589 24.23 18.91 21.44
CA ILE A 589 24.30 20.09 22.29
C ILE A 589 23.53 19.84 23.59
N ASN A 590 24.05 20.39 24.69
CA ASN A 590 23.47 20.22 26.04
C ASN A 590 22.46 21.31 26.40
N TRP A 591 22.03 22.12 25.43
CA TRP A 591 21.05 23.19 25.60
C TRP A 591 20.04 23.16 24.44
N ASN A 592 18.83 23.64 24.69
CA ASN A 592 17.78 23.66 23.68
C ASN A 592 17.70 25.06 23.05
N PRO A 593 18.02 25.25 21.76
CA PRO A 593 17.96 26.56 21.10
C PRO A 593 16.54 27.11 20.96
N ALA A 594 15.51 26.27 21.05
CA ALA A 594 14.12 26.72 20.99
C ALA A 594 13.77 27.70 22.13
N THR A 595 14.49 27.70 23.25
CA THR A 595 14.22 28.62 24.38
C THR A 595 14.53 30.08 24.06
N PHE A 596 15.32 30.34 23.02
CA PHE A 596 15.66 31.70 22.56
C PHE A 596 14.82 32.14 21.36
N LEU A 597 13.94 31.27 20.85
CA LEU A 597 13.13 31.52 19.67
C LEU A 597 11.71 31.87 20.07
N HIS A 598 11.23 32.99 19.53
CA HIS A 598 9.86 33.43 19.70
C HIS A 598 9.01 33.00 18.50
N SER A 599 7.80 32.51 18.77
CA SER A 599 6.86 32.07 17.72
C SER A 599 6.23 33.25 16.97
N GLU A 600 6.06 34.39 17.64
CA GLU A 600 5.50 35.61 17.07
C GLU A 600 6.34 36.81 17.49
N VAL A 601 6.45 37.80 16.60
CA VAL A 601 6.98 39.13 16.92
C VAL A 601 5.82 39.91 17.53
N ASP A 602 5.99 40.48 18.73
CA ASP A 602 4.96 41.32 19.37
C ASP A 602 4.52 42.44 18.41
N ASN A 603 3.32 42.30 17.85
CA ASN A 603 2.82 42.96 16.63
C ASN A 603 2.43 44.44 16.78
N ASN A 604 3.01 45.17 17.73
CA ASN A 604 2.53 46.52 18.05
C ASN A 604 3.16 47.65 17.24
N ASP A 605 4.17 47.39 16.40
CA ASP A 605 4.77 48.40 15.51
C ASP A 605 4.90 47.88 14.07
N GLN A 606 4.76 48.79 13.09
CA GLN A 606 4.87 48.51 11.65
C GLN A 606 6.24 47.89 11.30
N THR A 607 6.30 46.55 11.27
CA THR A 607 7.49 45.77 10.90
C THR A 607 7.82 45.97 9.43
N THR A 608 9.10 46.23 9.13
CA THR A 608 9.61 46.29 7.76
C THR A 608 10.41 45.04 7.51
N LEU A 609 9.69 43.97 7.16
CA LEU A 609 10.27 42.65 6.91
C LEU A 609 10.93 42.62 5.53
N VAL A 610 12.20 42.21 5.51
CA VAL A 610 12.99 41.97 4.30
C VAL A 610 13.29 40.48 4.25
N ASN A 611 12.98 39.85 3.11
CA ASN A 611 13.41 38.48 2.86
C ASN A 611 14.91 38.50 2.61
N VAL A 612 15.67 37.70 3.35
CA VAL A 612 17.12 37.65 3.26
C VAL A 612 17.56 36.20 3.14
N LEU A 613 18.76 35.96 2.61
CA LEU A 613 19.36 34.62 2.61
C LEU A 613 20.75 34.72 3.24
N TRP A 614 20.78 34.67 4.56
CA TRP A 614 22.01 34.78 5.33
C TRP A 614 22.30 33.48 6.09
N TYR A 615 23.59 33.24 6.34
CA TYR A 615 24.05 32.23 7.27
C TYR A 615 24.75 32.91 8.43
N ILE A 616 24.34 32.55 9.64
CA ILE A 616 24.89 33.07 10.88
C ILE A 616 25.41 31.92 11.73
N THR A 617 26.38 32.23 12.57
CA THR A 617 26.80 31.32 13.64
C THR A 617 26.27 31.79 14.98
N LEU A 618 25.61 30.88 15.69
CA LEU A 618 25.10 31.07 17.03
C LEU A 618 26.07 30.40 18.00
N GLN A 619 26.76 31.18 18.82
CA GLN A 619 27.64 30.66 19.87
C GLN A 619 26.98 30.87 21.24
N HIS A 620 26.70 29.77 21.93
CA HIS A 620 26.19 29.81 23.30
C HIS A 620 27.37 29.89 24.27
N GLU A 621 27.59 31.06 24.87
CA GLU A 621 28.77 31.32 25.71
C GLU A 621 28.95 30.31 26.86
N PRO A 622 27.89 29.92 27.61
CA PRO A 622 28.02 28.98 28.74
C PRO A 622 28.47 27.58 28.32
N CYS A 623 28.06 27.12 27.14
CA CYS A 623 28.35 25.75 26.67
C CYS A 623 29.54 25.69 25.69
N GLN A 624 30.06 26.84 25.23
CA GLN A 624 31.04 26.95 24.16
C GLN A 624 30.69 26.15 22.88
N THR A 625 29.40 25.91 22.65
CA THR A 625 28.90 25.23 21.45
C THR A 625 28.52 26.26 20.40
N GLN A 626 28.89 26.00 19.16
CA GLN A 626 28.53 26.82 18.01
C GLN A 626 27.53 26.05 17.13
N LEU A 627 26.63 26.76 16.49
CA LEU A 627 25.65 26.22 15.54
C LEU A 627 25.53 27.15 14.34
N ILE A 628 25.21 26.61 13.17
CA ILE A 628 24.96 27.40 11.96
C ILE A 628 23.46 27.46 11.72
N ALA A 629 22.91 28.66 11.58
CA ALA A 629 21.50 28.88 11.28
C ALA A 629 21.33 29.60 9.93
N LYS A 630 20.26 29.25 9.21
CA LYS A 630 19.80 29.95 8.00
C LYS A 630 18.83 31.04 8.43
N VAL A 631 19.07 32.28 8.01
CA VAL A 631 18.16 33.41 8.18
C VAL A 631 17.38 33.57 6.87
N ASP A 632 16.06 33.57 6.95
CA ASP A 632 15.17 33.74 5.80
C ASP A 632 14.39 35.07 5.82
N MET A 633 14.20 35.70 6.98
CA MET A 633 13.60 37.03 7.11
C MET A 633 14.33 37.89 8.15
N PHE A 634 14.40 39.20 7.90
CA PHE A 634 14.99 40.18 8.80
C PHE A 634 14.10 41.41 8.92
N ASP A 635 13.80 41.83 10.15
CA ASP A 635 13.13 43.10 10.42
C ASP A 635 14.17 44.20 10.64
N VAL A 636 14.21 45.13 9.69
CA VAL A 636 15.19 46.23 9.67
C VAL A 636 15.06 47.16 10.87
N LYS A 637 13.84 47.40 11.36
CA LYS A 637 13.61 48.36 12.47
C LYS A 637 13.88 47.75 13.83
N SER A 638 13.42 46.52 14.03
CA SER A 638 13.41 45.87 15.34
C SER A 638 14.61 44.93 15.55
N HIS A 639 15.41 44.69 14.50
CA HIS A 639 16.60 43.83 14.52
C HIS A 639 16.29 42.37 14.91
N TRP A 640 15.09 41.91 14.56
CA TRP A 640 14.68 40.52 14.67
C TRP A 640 14.98 39.77 13.38
N MET A 641 15.46 38.54 13.52
CA MET A 641 15.74 37.65 12.41
C MET A 641 14.92 36.37 12.58
N HIS A 642 14.23 35.94 11.55
CA HIS A 642 13.63 34.62 11.53
C HIS A 642 14.69 33.61 11.09
N ILE A 643 14.95 32.62 11.93
CA ILE A 643 16.00 31.63 11.71
C ILE A 643 15.43 30.22 11.63
N LYS A 644 16.09 29.39 10.83
CA LYS A 644 15.91 27.94 10.75
C LYS A 644 17.20 27.25 11.16
N LEU A 645 17.11 26.33 12.12
CA LEU A 645 18.24 25.65 12.72
C LEU A 645 17.93 24.15 12.90
N ALA A 646 18.89 23.29 12.55
CA ALA A 646 18.85 21.86 12.86
C ALA A 646 19.86 21.54 13.97
N TYR A 647 19.46 20.78 14.99
CA TYR A 647 20.33 20.36 16.09
C TYR A 647 19.95 18.98 16.65
N CYS A 648 20.89 18.34 17.34
CA CYS A 648 20.65 17.14 18.15
C CYS A 648 20.79 17.48 19.63
N SER A 649 19.80 17.13 20.45
CA SER A 649 19.80 17.34 21.90
C SER A 649 19.82 16.01 22.64
N MET A 650 19.43 15.98 23.91
CA MET A 650 19.43 14.80 24.78
C MET A 650 18.73 13.57 24.18
N GLU A 651 17.78 13.77 23.28
CA GLU A 651 17.11 12.69 22.55
C GLU A 651 17.85 12.39 21.23
N PRO A 652 17.99 11.11 20.83
CA PRO A 652 18.64 10.70 19.57
C PRO A 652 17.73 10.98 18.37
N GLN A 653 17.28 12.22 18.22
CA GLN A 653 16.48 12.72 17.11
C GLN A 653 17.02 14.09 16.69
N VAL A 654 17.10 14.32 15.38
CA VAL A 654 17.45 15.63 14.84
C VAL A 654 16.18 16.50 14.92
N HIS A 655 16.26 17.61 15.64
CA HIS A 655 15.19 18.60 15.71
C HIS A 655 15.49 19.75 14.77
N VAL A 656 14.52 20.12 13.95
CA VAL A 656 14.55 21.36 13.18
C VAL A 656 13.60 22.35 13.83
N VAL A 657 14.12 23.50 14.25
CA VAL A 657 13.32 24.56 14.88
C VAL A 657 13.43 25.82 14.04
N ALA A 658 12.29 26.50 13.89
CA ALA A 658 12.18 27.78 13.24
C ALA A 658 11.54 28.79 14.20
N GLY A 659 12.01 30.04 14.17
CA GLY A 659 11.42 31.10 14.97
C GLY A 659 12.22 32.39 14.91
N TRP A 660 11.71 33.42 15.60
CA TRP A 660 12.29 34.75 15.64
C TRP A 660 13.35 34.85 16.75
N LEU A 661 14.54 35.31 16.38
CA LEU A 661 15.66 35.58 17.27
C LEU A 661 16.01 37.08 17.21
N ARG A 662 16.26 37.70 18.36
CA ARG A 662 16.73 39.09 18.42
C ARG A 662 18.26 39.14 18.38
N LEU A 663 18.84 40.08 17.63
CA LEU A 663 20.30 40.23 17.50
C LEU A 663 21.06 40.30 18.84
N ASN A 664 20.45 40.85 19.89
CA ASN A 664 21.03 41.00 21.23
C ASN A 664 20.40 40.01 22.24
N ALA A 665 20.20 38.75 21.86
CA ALA A 665 19.64 37.72 22.72
C ALA A 665 20.66 37.20 23.78
N GLY A 666 20.96 38.04 24.78
CA GLY A 666 21.61 37.66 26.04
C GLY A 666 22.87 36.79 25.90
N SER A 667 22.73 35.49 26.17
CA SER A 667 23.83 34.51 26.22
C SER A 667 24.26 33.95 24.86
N LEU A 668 23.63 34.41 23.77
CA LEU A 668 23.98 34.03 22.40
C LEU A 668 24.82 35.12 21.74
N LYS A 669 26.06 34.77 21.43
CA LYS A 669 26.90 35.56 20.53
C LYS A 669 26.55 35.19 19.10
N ILE A 670 25.99 36.13 18.35
CA ILE A 670 25.59 35.96 16.95
C ILE A 670 26.67 36.60 16.08
N GLU A 671 27.27 35.82 15.19
CA GLU A 671 28.26 36.30 14.23
C GLU A 671 27.81 35.97 12.80
N PHE A 672 27.92 36.93 11.90
CA PHE A 672 27.56 36.73 10.49
C PHE A 672 28.64 35.93 9.76
N LEU A 673 28.20 34.95 8.97
CA LEU A 673 29.10 34.07 8.22
C LEU A 673 29.06 34.34 6.72
N LEU A 674 27.87 34.39 6.12
CA LEU A 674 27.72 34.54 4.68
C LEU A 674 26.41 35.24 4.32
N CYS A 675 26.49 36.20 3.40
CA CYS A 675 25.34 36.79 2.72
C CYS A 675 25.29 36.27 1.28
N LYS A 676 24.19 35.62 0.88
CA LYS A 676 24.01 35.10 -0.49
C LYS A 676 23.25 36.07 -1.39
N ASP A 677 22.53 37.02 -0.80
CA ASP A 677 21.73 38.00 -1.51
C ASP A 677 22.46 39.36 -1.59
N ILE A 678 22.57 39.91 -2.81
CA ILE A 678 23.30 41.15 -3.08
C ILE A 678 22.51 42.36 -2.56
N GLU A 679 21.18 42.29 -2.58
CA GLU A 679 20.31 43.43 -2.23
C GLU A 679 20.30 43.72 -0.72
N SER A 680 20.54 42.69 0.09
CA SER A 680 20.63 42.79 1.55
C SER A 680 22.05 42.98 2.08
N TRP A 681 23.04 43.20 1.19
CA TRP A 681 24.45 43.34 1.56
C TRP A 681 24.72 44.57 2.45
N ASP A 682 24.06 45.69 2.21
CA ASP A 682 24.25 46.91 3.02
C ASP A 682 23.72 46.72 4.46
N LEU A 683 22.61 45.99 4.61
CA LEU A 683 22.09 45.58 5.93
C LEU A 683 23.08 44.65 6.63
N PHE A 684 23.66 43.70 5.89
CA PHE A 684 24.68 42.78 6.40
C PHE A 684 25.94 43.53 6.86
N GLN A 685 26.40 44.55 6.14
CA GLN A 685 27.59 45.32 6.53
C GLN A 685 27.45 46.03 7.88
N SER A 686 26.24 46.42 8.28
CA SER A 686 25.98 47.13 9.53
C SER A 686 26.13 46.26 10.81
N LEU A 687 26.33 44.95 10.65
CA LEU A 687 26.29 43.97 11.73
C LEU A 687 27.69 43.45 12.10
N PRO A 688 27.90 42.88 13.31
CA PRO A 688 29.20 42.39 13.75
C PRO A 688 29.69 41.20 12.89
N HIS A 689 30.85 41.37 12.25
CA HIS A 689 31.45 40.38 11.35
C HIS A 689 32.46 39.47 12.06
N ARG A 690 32.43 38.19 11.71
CA ARG A 690 33.53 37.27 12.01
C ARG A 690 34.64 37.46 10.99
N SER A 691 35.90 37.32 11.41
CA SER A 691 36.99 37.11 10.46
C SER A 691 36.74 35.80 9.67
N PRO A 692 37.20 35.70 8.40
CA PRO A 692 36.99 34.49 7.61
C PRO A 692 37.49 33.27 8.40
N PRO A 693 36.66 32.22 8.55
CA PRO A 693 37.02 31.05 9.34
C PRO A 693 38.31 30.44 8.80
N SER A 694 39.26 30.14 9.69
CA SER A 694 40.50 29.48 9.31
C SER A 694 40.24 28.03 8.92
N ARG A 695 40.95 27.52 7.92
CA ARG A 695 40.87 26.10 7.53
C ARG A 695 41.33 25.24 8.69
N VAL A 696 40.55 24.21 9.03
CA VAL A 696 40.95 23.23 10.06
C VAL A 696 42.30 22.62 9.69
N SER A 697 43.29 22.77 10.57
CA SER A 697 44.64 22.28 10.32
C SER A 697 44.69 20.75 10.43
N LEU A 698 45.29 20.11 9.43
CA LEU A 698 45.45 18.64 9.40
C LEU A 698 46.23 18.13 10.61
N GLY A 699 47.28 18.86 11.04
CA GLY A 699 48.05 18.53 12.23
C GLY A 699 47.21 18.49 13.52
N ARG A 700 46.22 19.40 13.67
CA ARG A 700 45.30 19.41 14.83
C ARG A 700 44.37 18.20 14.83
N ILE A 701 43.93 17.75 13.65
CA ILE A 701 43.10 16.54 13.51
C ILE A 701 43.94 15.29 13.82
N GLU A 702 45.17 15.20 13.30
CA GLU A 702 46.08 14.09 13.57
C GLU A 702 46.43 14.00 15.06
N GLU A 703 46.68 15.14 15.72
CA GLU A 703 46.89 15.20 17.16
C GLU A 703 45.66 14.71 17.94
N LEU A 704 44.46 15.13 17.56
CA LEU A 704 43.20 14.68 18.17
C LEU A 704 42.88 13.20 17.98
N ILE A 705 43.28 12.63 16.84
CA ILE A 705 43.10 11.19 16.57
C ILE A 705 44.10 10.37 17.39
N ASN A 706 45.33 10.86 17.57
CA ASN A 706 46.40 10.13 18.23
C ASN A 706 46.38 10.27 19.76
N ASN A 707 45.91 11.40 20.31
CA ASN A 707 45.81 11.60 21.75
C ASN A 707 44.47 11.07 22.31
N GLN A 708 44.54 9.96 23.04
CA GLN A 708 43.39 9.39 23.75
C GLN A 708 42.87 10.26 24.91
N SER A 709 43.63 11.26 25.34
CA SER A 709 43.29 12.16 26.46
C SER A 709 42.51 13.43 26.06
N ASN A 710 42.25 13.65 24.76
CA ASN A 710 41.70 14.93 24.33
C ASN A 710 40.20 15.07 24.66
N SER A 711 39.85 16.26 25.14
CA SER A 711 38.51 16.56 25.64
C SER A 711 37.48 16.62 24.50
N LEU A 712 36.26 16.15 24.78
CA LEU A 712 35.09 16.26 23.91
C LEU A 712 34.91 17.67 23.31
N VAL A 713 35.31 18.69 24.08
CA VAL A 713 35.27 20.12 23.70
C VAL A 713 36.14 20.41 22.48
N GLU A 714 37.29 19.77 22.33
CA GLU A 714 38.17 20.01 21.18
C GLU A 714 37.62 19.40 19.88
N TRP A 715 37.02 18.21 19.96
CA TRP A 715 36.30 17.62 18.83
C TRP A 715 35.09 18.47 18.42
N CYS A 716 34.32 18.98 19.39
CA CYS A 716 33.26 19.94 19.14
C CYS A 716 33.77 21.19 18.39
N ARG A 717 34.92 21.75 18.80
CA ARG A 717 35.50 22.92 18.11
C ARG A 717 35.93 22.59 16.70
N VAL A 718 36.58 21.46 16.47
CA VAL A 718 37.02 21.05 15.12
C VAL A 718 35.85 20.86 14.15
N LEU A 719 34.78 20.22 14.60
CA LEU A 719 33.58 20.03 13.78
C LEU A 719 32.92 21.39 13.47
N ASN A 720 32.80 22.29 14.45
CA ASN A 720 32.25 23.62 14.24
C ASN A 720 33.12 24.52 13.34
N ASP A 721 34.43 24.46 13.50
CA ASP A 721 35.39 25.16 12.64
C ASP A 721 35.26 24.66 11.20
N TRP A 722 35.11 23.34 11.01
CA TRP A 722 34.89 22.74 9.69
C TRP A 722 33.55 23.17 9.08
N GLU A 723 32.44 23.08 9.82
CA GLU A 723 31.13 23.47 9.29
C GLU A 723 31.11 24.97 8.93
N SER A 724 31.74 25.82 9.76
CA SER A 724 31.86 27.26 9.49
C SER A 724 32.70 27.52 8.25
N TRP A 725 33.87 26.88 8.15
CA TRP A 725 34.77 27.00 7.00
C TRP A 725 34.10 26.51 5.71
N PHE A 726 33.43 25.37 5.77
CA PHE A 726 32.71 24.79 4.64
C PHE A 726 31.63 25.74 4.16
N THR A 727 30.77 26.22 5.07
CA THR A 727 29.65 27.11 4.71
C THR A 727 30.15 28.41 4.08
N TYR A 728 31.22 28.99 4.63
CA TYR A 728 31.84 30.20 4.10
C TYR A 728 32.39 30.02 2.68
N HIS A 729 33.13 28.94 2.43
CA HIS A 729 33.80 28.73 1.13
C HIS A 729 32.92 28.10 0.06
N MET A 730 32.03 27.18 0.44
CA MET A 730 31.14 26.47 -0.48
C MET A 730 29.84 27.23 -0.76
N LYS A 731 29.57 28.29 0.02
CA LYS A 731 28.38 29.14 -0.09
C LYS A 731 27.04 28.44 0.18
N HIS A 732 27.07 27.31 0.88
CA HIS A 732 25.91 26.55 1.34
C HIS A 732 26.30 25.74 2.59
N PRO A 733 25.34 25.38 3.48
CA PRO A 733 25.64 24.54 4.64
C PRO A 733 26.01 23.11 4.21
N PRO A 734 26.81 22.37 4.99
CA PRO A 734 27.22 21.01 4.63
C PRO A 734 26.03 20.05 4.63
N THR A 735 25.80 19.40 3.48
CA THR A 735 24.78 18.35 3.33
C THR A 735 25.21 17.07 4.05
N ASN A 736 24.29 16.10 4.23
CA ASN A 736 24.66 14.79 4.75
C ASN A 736 25.69 14.04 3.89
N ILE A 737 25.73 14.32 2.58
CA ILE A 737 26.75 13.76 1.68
C ILE A 737 28.12 14.38 1.99
N ASP A 738 28.16 15.69 2.28
CA ASP A 738 29.39 16.38 2.66
C ASP A 738 29.89 15.94 4.04
N LYS A 739 28.99 15.83 5.02
CA LYS A 739 29.31 15.30 6.35
C LYS A 739 29.80 13.85 6.31
N LYS A 740 29.28 13.03 5.38
CA LYS A 740 29.79 11.67 5.16
C LYS A 740 31.26 11.63 4.72
N LYS A 741 31.76 12.67 4.03
CA LYS A 741 33.19 12.75 3.65
C LYS A 741 34.12 12.85 4.87
N ILE A 742 33.62 13.41 5.98
CA ILE A 742 34.33 13.48 7.26
C ILE A 742 33.70 12.58 8.34
N LYS A 743 32.99 11.52 7.94
CA LYS A 743 32.28 10.61 8.86
C LYS A 743 33.19 10.08 9.98
N LEU A 744 34.44 9.79 9.66
CA LEU A 744 35.43 9.32 10.63
C LEU A 744 35.59 10.28 11.83
N TRP A 745 35.45 11.59 11.61
CA TRP A 745 35.55 12.60 12.67
C TRP A 745 34.34 12.55 13.59
N TYR A 746 33.14 12.42 13.02
CA TYR A 746 31.91 12.25 13.80
C TYR A 746 31.89 10.92 14.56
N ASP A 747 32.32 9.81 13.93
CA ASP A 747 32.42 8.51 14.58
C ASP A 747 33.34 8.57 15.82
N LYS A 748 34.49 9.27 15.69
CA LYS A 748 35.40 9.50 16.82
C LYS A 748 34.77 10.40 17.88
N TYR A 749 34.16 11.51 17.50
CA TYR A 749 33.43 12.39 18.43
C TYR A 749 32.37 11.63 19.25
N HIS A 750 31.54 10.81 18.60
CA HIS A 750 30.51 10.01 19.28
C HIS A 750 31.13 8.94 20.17
N GLN A 751 32.22 8.29 19.75
CA GLN A 751 32.96 7.35 20.58
C GLN A 751 33.42 8.01 21.90
N TYR A 752 34.06 9.18 21.83
CA TYR A 752 34.51 9.92 23.02
C TYR A 752 33.34 10.39 23.89
N ARG A 753 32.24 10.81 23.28
CA ARG A 753 31.06 11.23 24.04
C ARG A 753 30.45 10.09 24.84
N THR A 754 30.26 8.91 24.21
CA THR A 754 29.73 7.73 24.91
C THR A 754 30.66 7.21 26.01
N LEU A 755 31.96 7.50 25.92
CA LEU A 755 32.92 7.21 26.99
C LEU A 755 32.83 8.20 28.15
N ASN A 756 32.55 9.47 27.91
CA ASN A 756 32.41 10.49 28.97
C ASN A 756 31.03 10.47 29.66
N GLU A 757 29.99 9.91 29.02
CA GLU A 757 28.66 9.73 29.62
C GLU A 757 28.58 8.47 30.51
N LYS A 758 29.55 7.55 30.40
CA LYS A 758 29.71 6.38 31.26
C LYS A 758 30.68 6.68 32.39
#